data_AF-A0A259TUS4-F1
#
_entry.id   AF-A0A259TUS4-F1
#
_cell.length_a   1.000
_cell.length_b   1.000
_cell.length_c   1.000
_cell.angle_alpha   90.00
_cell.angle_beta   90.00
_cell.angle_gamma   90.00
#
_symmetry.space_group_name_H-M   'P 1'
#
loop_
_entity.id
_entity.type
_entity.pdbx_description
1 polymer ?
#
loop_
_entity_poly.entity_id
_entity_poly.type
_entity_poly.pdbx_seq_one_letter_code
_entity_poly.pdbx_strand_id
1 'polypeptide(L)'
;MRNLYSYAFGTIVMMALGLTQTANAQFTTCPASPAECVVEWDGDGDFLPDINALRNTVANDTDRPEDRVYVLRRGGLYYNEDRIVNDGFDLRLDGQTADQARPEDNVCGASGTEDCGPATLQRFVRDDGTVDAVMIESSNGGGHEFSNLWIMGQDNTGITANYEPIVVNSSGAMLSYDGVIFDRNDWHHLGVKGADNIVLMQNSSFRNLTENTQRYGGRGIRFEAGADSVVFENNTFFNITSFPFQSEAAPIRSFTFNHNTLVNFGLAFNAGGIWIRSFVSNNIMVNPFWQGESADLYNEPNRADPFSGVFGVAALPPRFGFEENRRIALVNNAHWRSPELENYYTTFDPVVRAQPLVNDSTQSFFNLYPGMVRQGNINVSPNLAVAPLTNEVYTTMQSFIESVTNAGPTPFAILDWDPGRLDNPLAINWPLPEDFSYTTPALLTAGTDGLPLGDLNWFPAAKATYLANRTQYLTDIVDLTGPPPENEIDGLIVQAEAGTIGDNAAVNSVEGFTSIFVTSGGFIEHTFTVPTDGTYGLNINTDLRGSDPRGERFLLDGLNLENDDNAGELFFCTSAWTGGTCDHPIATADGFTVYELRNDHLINDAVDGLVLTAGTHTLRIEPVWGYQAFAEIEVVDAGGTVVDTMTPPEAITEGVEEVCEDDTQYCPQGFKSVNLDMDGSVTLAYPIIEGGQSVTVVFFYESESGASGELLIDGASAANLTFTPSPEGSRGTVTASRINITPGTHTFTLSTTTGDIDLDYVQFAVFANPNSTGLEPLPEGWSLGNSFPNPASGAASIQFQLGESADVQLAVFDVLGRKVATLVDGPMSAGPHQLRVNTAELASGTYVYRLTTPVGVQTRRMTVVR
;
A
#
# COMPACT_ATOMS: atom_id res chain seq x y z
N MET A 1 -3.91 45.86 -28.87
CA MET A 1 -3.91 47.34 -28.91
C MET A 1 -5.33 47.83 -28.58
N ARG A 2 -5.41 48.84 -27.69
CA ARG A 2 -6.55 49.34 -26.88
C ARG A 2 -6.79 48.51 -25.59
N ASN A 3 -6.86 49.01 -24.35
CA ASN A 3 -6.59 50.29 -23.63
C ASN A 3 -7.02 49.98 -22.16
N LEU A 4 -6.20 49.82 -21.11
CA LEU A 4 -5.57 50.79 -20.19
C LEU A 4 -6.49 51.89 -19.58
N TYR A 5 -6.32 52.12 -18.25
CA TYR A 5 -6.92 53.08 -17.29
C TYR A 5 -8.01 52.48 -16.37
N SER A 6 -7.94 52.48 -15.03
CA SER A 6 -7.33 53.46 -14.10
C SER A 6 -7.07 52.86 -12.70
N TYR A 7 -5.86 53.08 -12.17
CA TYR A 7 -5.51 53.00 -10.74
C TYR A 7 -5.36 54.43 -10.19
N ALA A 8 -5.97 54.75 -9.05
CA ALA A 8 -5.58 55.90 -8.22
C ALA A 8 -6.05 55.75 -6.75
N PHE A 9 -5.06 55.46 -5.90
CA PHE A 9 -4.87 55.84 -4.48
C PHE A 9 -6.01 56.41 -3.63
N GLY A 10 -6.22 55.77 -2.47
CA GLY A 10 -6.71 56.37 -1.22
C GLY A 10 -6.12 55.62 -0.02
N THR A 11 -5.35 56.32 0.82
CA THR A 11 -4.49 55.79 1.89
C THR A 11 -5.22 55.62 3.24
N ILE A 12 -5.07 54.43 3.82
CA ILE A 12 -5.02 54.02 5.26
C ILE A 12 -6.05 54.62 6.25
N VAL A 13 -6.93 53.73 6.77
CA VAL A 13 -7.30 53.66 8.19
C VAL A 13 -7.30 52.20 8.62
N MET A 14 -6.37 51.80 9.49
CA MET A 14 -6.43 50.55 10.24
C MET A 14 -7.51 50.65 11.31
N MET A 15 -8.51 49.75 11.26
CA MET A 15 -9.26 49.32 12.43
C MET A 15 -9.51 47.82 12.32
N ALA A 16 -9.06 47.11 13.36
CA ALA A 16 -9.26 45.69 13.57
C ALA A 16 -10.75 45.35 13.64
N LEU A 17 -11.22 44.56 12.69
CA LEU A 17 -12.47 43.81 12.72
C LEU A 17 -12.19 42.50 11.98
N GLY A 18 -12.43 41.37 12.64
CA GLY A 18 -12.22 40.04 12.09
C GLY A 18 -12.88 39.92 10.72
N LEU A 19 -12.05 39.72 9.69
CA LEU A 19 -12.51 39.41 8.36
C LEU A 19 -12.82 37.92 8.34
N THR A 20 -14.10 37.59 8.53
CA THR A 20 -14.67 36.41 7.90
C THR A 20 -14.35 36.49 6.41
N GLN A 21 -13.56 35.53 5.90
CA GLN A 21 -13.46 35.26 4.47
C GLN A 21 -14.88 35.18 3.90
N THR A 22 -15.24 36.13 3.05
CA THR A 22 -16.51 36.06 2.32
C THR A 22 -16.38 34.97 1.27
N ALA A 23 -17.06 33.86 1.55
CA ALA A 23 -17.25 32.71 0.68
C ALA A 23 -17.70 33.14 -0.73
N ASN A 24 -17.04 32.59 -1.75
CA ASN A 24 -17.66 32.44 -3.05
C ASN A 24 -18.73 31.35 -2.88
N ALA A 25 -19.98 31.75 -2.68
CA ALA A 25 -21.07 30.91 -2.16
C ALA A 25 -21.89 30.19 -3.26
N GLN A 26 -21.32 29.96 -4.45
CA GLN A 26 -21.98 29.15 -5.47
C GLN A 26 -21.72 27.66 -5.18
N PHE A 27 -22.76 26.97 -4.74
CA PHE A 27 -22.77 25.52 -4.50
C PHE A 27 -24.19 24.96 -4.67
N THR A 28 -24.26 23.68 -4.95
CA THR A 28 -25.54 22.97 -5.01
C THR A 28 -26.02 22.66 -3.60
N THR A 29 -27.25 23.03 -3.25
CA THR A 29 -27.86 22.54 -2.00
C THR A 29 -28.43 21.15 -2.23
N CYS A 30 -27.82 20.14 -1.60
CA CYS A 30 -28.30 18.77 -1.72
C CYS A 30 -29.65 18.58 -1.01
N PRO A 31 -30.55 17.76 -1.58
CA PRO A 31 -31.81 17.45 -0.93
C PRO A 31 -31.55 16.57 0.30
N ALA A 32 -32.29 16.82 1.39
CA ALA A 32 -32.25 15.97 2.60
C ALA A 32 -32.67 14.50 2.31
N SER A 33 -33.44 14.31 1.23
CA SER A 33 -33.73 13.03 0.58
C SER A 33 -34.14 13.31 -0.87
N PRO A 34 -33.71 12.58 -1.91
CA PRO A 34 -33.06 11.25 -1.93
C PRO A 34 -31.52 11.28 -1.84
N ALA A 35 -30.91 10.09 -1.90
CA ALA A 35 -29.46 9.84 -1.85
C ALA A 35 -28.68 10.57 -2.95
N GLU A 36 -29.26 10.80 -4.13
CA GLU A 36 -28.59 11.52 -5.22
C GLU A 36 -28.64 13.04 -5.06
N CYS A 37 -27.49 13.67 -5.24
CA CYS A 37 -27.33 15.12 -5.33
C CYS A 37 -26.63 15.47 -6.66
N VAL A 38 -27.39 15.97 -7.64
CA VAL A 38 -26.81 16.41 -8.92
C VAL A 38 -26.09 17.73 -8.71
N VAL A 39 -24.77 17.74 -8.87
CA VAL A 39 -23.94 18.92 -8.62
C VAL A 39 -23.85 19.76 -9.88
N GLU A 40 -24.40 20.97 -9.82
CA GLU A 40 -24.21 21.97 -10.88
C GLU A 40 -22.77 22.50 -10.86
N TRP A 41 -22.20 22.69 -12.04
CA TRP A 41 -20.84 23.23 -12.23
C TRP A 41 -20.84 24.61 -12.89
N ASP A 42 -21.93 25.03 -13.56
CA ASP A 42 -22.10 26.37 -14.13
C ASP A 42 -23.41 27.02 -13.63
N GLY A 43 -23.40 27.61 -12.45
CA GLY A 43 -24.62 28.11 -11.79
C GLY A 43 -25.43 29.12 -12.62
N ASP A 44 -24.78 29.83 -13.55
CA ASP A 44 -25.39 30.83 -14.43
C ASP A 44 -25.70 30.32 -15.85
N GLY A 45 -25.34 29.07 -16.20
CA GLY A 45 -25.62 28.45 -17.50
C GLY A 45 -24.87 29.08 -18.68
N ASP A 46 -23.76 29.77 -18.41
CA ASP A 46 -22.94 30.48 -19.39
C ASP A 46 -21.69 29.69 -19.82
N PHE A 47 -21.59 28.42 -19.39
CA PHE A 47 -20.44 27.54 -19.60
C PHE A 47 -19.13 28.06 -18.99
N LEU A 48 -19.21 28.95 -17.99
CA LEU A 48 -18.09 29.29 -17.11
C LEU A 48 -18.21 28.47 -15.82
N PRO A 49 -17.21 27.63 -15.50
CA PRO A 49 -17.23 26.85 -14.28
C PRO A 49 -17.22 27.71 -13.01
N ASP A 50 -18.12 27.39 -12.09
CA ASP A 50 -18.10 27.88 -10.72
C ASP A 50 -16.94 27.22 -9.97
N ILE A 51 -15.97 28.03 -9.55
CA ILE A 51 -14.83 27.55 -8.76
C ILE A 51 -15.31 26.93 -7.44
N ASN A 52 -14.76 25.76 -7.11
CA ASN A 52 -15.09 24.96 -5.93
C ASN A 52 -16.54 24.46 -5.87
N ALA A 53 -17.29 24.38 -6.99
CA ALA A 53 -18.69 23.95 -6.98
C ALA A 53 -18.91 22.60 -6.30
N LEU A 54 -18.14 21.56 -6.68
CA LEU A 54 -18.20 20.24 -6.05
C LEU A 54 -17.71 20.30 -4.60
N ARG A 55 -16.55 20.91 -4.37
CA ARG A 55 -15.95 21.04 -3.03
C ARG A 55 -16.89 21.69 -2.04
N ASN A 56 -17.51 22.81 -2.40
CA ASN A 56 -18.44 23.52 -1.54
C ASN A 56 -19.75 22.74 -1.36
N THR A 57 -20.23 22.05 -2.38
CA THR A 57 -21.40 21.17 -2.25
C THR A 57 -21.15 20.07 -1.22
N VAL A 58 -20.01 19.37 -1.32
CA VAL A 58 -19.61 18.32 -0.38
C VAL A 58 -19.40 18.89 1.02
N ALA A 59 -18.73 20.03 1.17
CA ALA A 59 -18.47 20.63 2.48
C ALA A 59 -19.76 21.10 3.19
N ASN A 60 -20.78 21.55 2.44
CA ASN A 60 -22.02 22.07 3.00
C ASN A 60 -23.13 21.01 3.20
N ASP A 61 -22.98 19.78 2.68
CA ASP A 61 -23.95 18.70 2.87
C ASP A 61 -23.79 18.03 4.26
N THR A 62 -23.92 18.79 5.35
CA THR A 62 -23.65 18.28 6.71
C THR A 62 -24.67 17.25 7.20
N ASP A 63 -25.88 17.23 6.64
CA ASP A 63 -26.97 16.32 6.99
C ASP A 63 -27.11 15.16 5.98
N ARG A 64 -26.01 14.77 5.33
CA ARG A 64 -26.00 13.74 4.28
C ARG A 64 -26.47 12.37 4.78
N PRO A 65 -27.24 11.59 4.00
CA PRO A 65 -27.49 10.19 4.28
C PRO A 65 -26.22 9.35 4.07
N GLU A 66 -26.13 8.18 4.71
CA GLU A 66 -24.99 7.25 4.61
C GLU A 66 -24.68 6.85 3.16
N ASP A 67 -25.71 6.75 2.32
CA ASP A 67 -25.64 6.34 0.91
C ASP A 67 -25.60 7.51 -0.08
N ARG A 68 -25.26 8.73 0.38
CA ARG A 68 -25.16 9.93 -0.48
C ARG A 68 -24.28 9.66 -1.71
N VAL A 69 -24.79 10.03 -2.89
CA VAL A 69 -24.08 10.06 -4.17
C VAL A 69 -24.13 11.47 -4.76
N TYR A 70 -22.97 12.03 -5.08
CA TYR A 70 -22.86 13.28 -5.81
C TYR A 70 -22.77 12.98 -7.31
N VAL A 71 -23.84 13.27 -8.03
CA VAL A 71 -23.96 12.99 -9.46
C VAL A 71 -23.42 14.19 -10.23
N LEU A 72 -22.43 13.96 -11.08
CA LEU A 72 -21.75 14.99 -11.86
C LEU A 72 -22.27 14.98 -13.30
N ARG A 73 -22.56 16.16 -13.86
CA ARG A 73 -23.09 16.30 -15.21
C ARG A 73 -22.06 15.84 -16.24
N ARG A 74 -22.53 15.14 -17.27
CA ARG A 74 -21.69 14.78 -18.42
C ARG A 74 -21.10 16.05 -19.04
N GLY A 75 -19.81 16.00 -19.41
CA GLY A 75 -19.09 17.16 -19.92
C GLY A 75 -18.83 18.28 -18.90
N GLY A 76 -19.27 18.11 -17.65
CA GLY A 76 -19.13 19.16 -16.63
C GLY A 76 -17.69 19.35 -16.20
N LEU A 77 -17.32 20.61 -15.97
CA LEU A 77 -15.97 21.02 -15.57
C LEU A 77 -16.00 21.44 -14.09
N TYR A 78 -15.46 20.59 -13.22
CA TYR A 78 -15.45 20.79 -11.78
C TYR A 78 -14.07 21.27 -11.34
N TYR A 79 -13.92 22.58 -11.26
CA TYR A 79 -12.67 23.25 -10.92
C TYR A 79 -12.53 23.44 -9.41
N ASN A 80 -11.42 22.98 -8.85
CA ASN A 80 -11.15 23.07 -7.42
C ASN A 80 -9.86 23.85 -7.16
N GLU A 81 -9.98 24.95 -6.43
CA GLU A 81 -8.85 25.64 -5.79
C GLU A 81 -8.52 25.04 -4.42
N ASP A 82 -9.53 24.47 -3.75
CA ASP A 82 -9.42 23.89 -2.42
C ASP A 82 -9.74 22.39 -2.42
N ARG A 83 -9.19 21.69 -1.42
CA ARG A 83 -9.37 20.27 -1.19
C ARG A 83 -10.82 19.88 -0.89
N ILE A 84 -11.27 18.78 -1.49
CA ILE A 84 -12.46 18.03 -1.08
C ILE A 84 -12.03 17.07 0.04
N VAL A 85 -12.56 17.27 1.24
CA VAL A 85 -12.21 16.43 2.41
C VAL A 85 -13.37 15.49 2.72
N ASN A 86 -13.10 14.19 2.77
CA ASN A 86 -14.03 13.19 3.29
C ASN A 86 -13.48 12.53 4.55
N ASP A 87 -13.79 13.18 5.67
CA ASP A 87 -13.45 12.74 7.02
C ASP A 87 -14.59 11.90 7.61
N GLY A 88 -14.35 10.61 7.82
CA GLY A 88 -15.31 9.70 8.47
C GLY A 88 -16.52 9.29 7.62
N PHE A 89 -16.53 9.58 6.30
CA PHE A 89 -17.59 9.14 5.39
C PHE A 89 -17.07 8.75 4.01
N ASP A 90 -17.82 7.89 3.32
CA ASP A 90 -17.53 7.48 1.94
C ASP A 90 -17.92 8.59 0.95
N LEU A 91 -16.94 9.11 0.21
CA LEU A 91 -17.18 10.03 -0.88
C LEU A 91 -17.59 9.25 -2.13
N ARG A 92 -18.84 9.43 -2.58
CA ARG A 92 -19.36 8.78 -3.80
C ARG A 92 -19.60 9.80 -4.90
N LEU A 93 -18.87 9.68 -5.99
CA LEU A 93 -18.93 10.57 -7.14
C LEU A 93 -19.31 9.77 -8.39
N ASP A 94 -20.44 10.10 -9.01
CA ASP A 94 -20.89 9.41 -10.23
C ASP A 94 -21.06 10.39 -11.39
N GLY A 95 -20.19 10.30 -12.39
CA GLY A 95 -20.34 11.03 -13.63
C GLY A 95 -21.44 10.44 -14.50
N GLN A 96 -22.31 11.28 -15.04
CA GLN A 96 -23.36 10.82 -15.94
C GLN A 96 -22.78 10.21 -17.22
N THR A 97 -23.21 8.99 -17.52
CA THR A 97 -23.02 8.38 -18.85
C THR A 97 -23.88 9.09 -19.90
N ALA A 98 -23.59 8.86 -21.18
CA ALA A 98 -24.37 9.46 -22.28
C ALA A 98 -25.87 9.13 -22.22
N ASP A 99 -26.21 7.93 -21.76
CA ASP A 99 -27.61 7.48 -21.65
C ASP A 99 -28.33 8.06 -20.42
N GLN A 100 -27.59 8.49 -19.39
CA GLN A 100 -28.13 9.12 -18.18
C GLN A 100 -28.25 10.65 -18.30
N ALA A 101 -27.38 11.27 -19.10
CA ALA A 101 -27.30 12.70 -19.27
C ALA A 101 -28.49 13.28 -20.04
N ARG A 102 -28.82 14.55 -19.79
CA ARG A 102 -29.81 15.28 -20.59
C ARG A 102 -29.26 15.49 -22.00
N PRO A 103 -30.11 15.56 -23.05
CA PRO A 103 -29.64 15.80 -24.41
C PRO A 103 -28.71 17.02 -24.57
N GLU A 104 -28.95 18.07 -23.79
CA GLU A 104 -28.12 19.28 -23.76
C GLU A 104 -26.79 19.12 -23.03
N ASP A 105 -26.70 18.24 -22.02
CA ASP A 105 -25.45 17.96 -21.28
C ASP A 105 -24.54 16.99 -22.09
N ASN A 106 -25.13 16.29 -23.06
CA ASN A 106 -24.44 15.32 -23.91
C ASN A 106 -23.64 15.95 -25.06
N VAL A 107 -23.88 17.22 -25.38
CA VAL A 107 -23.43 17.82 -26.63
C VAL A 107 -22.76 19.17 -26.40
N CYS A 108 -21.52 19.32 -26.85
CA CYS A 108 -20.69 20.53 -26.66
C CYS A 108 -19.87 20.83 -27.91
N GLY A 109 -18.79 21.60 -27.77
CA GLY A 109 -17.97 22.05 -28.87
C GLY A 109 -18.63 23.14 -29.72
N ALA A 110 -17.88 23.64 -30.70
CA ALA A 110 -18.34 24.72 -31.56
C ALA A 110 -19.42 24.28 -32.57
N SER A 111 -19.52 22.98 -32.88
CA SER A 111 -20.52 22.46 -33.82
C SER A 111 -21.81 22.02 -33.15
N GLY A 112 -21.81 21.82 -31.82
CA GLY A 112 -22.96 21.36 -31.07
C GLY A 112 -23.41 19.97 -31.51
N THR A 113 -22.46 19.09 -31.85
CA THR A 113 -22.70 17.66 -32.16
C THR A 113 -21.67 16.73 -31.53
N GLU A 114 -20.64 17.29 -30.91
CA GLU A 114 -19.56 16.58 -30.24
C GLU A 114 -20.03 16.02 -28.89
N ASP A 115 -19.66 14.77 -28.58
CA ASP A 115 -19.89 14.19 -27.25
C ASP A 115 -18.90 14.81 -26.26
N CYS A 116 -19.40 15.23 -25.10
CA CYS A 116 -18.60 15.92 -24.09
C CYS A 116 -17.77 15.03 -23.21
N GLY A 117 -17.96 13.71 -23.32
CA GLY A 117 -17.24 12.78 -22.46
C GLY A 117 -17.65 12.91 -20.99
N PRO A 118 -16.91 12.25 -20.08
CA PRO A 118 -17.23 12.24 -18.65
C PRO A 118 -17.09 13.61 -17.97
N ALA A 119 -17.62 13.72 -16.76
CA ALA A 119 -17.35 14.86 -15.89
C ALA A 119 -15.85 14.96 -15.59
N THR A 120 -15.27 16.15 -15.72
CA THR A 120 -13.85 16.38 -15.49
C THR A 120 -13.63 17.12 -14.17
N LEU A 121 -12.84 16.53 -13.28
CA LEU A 121 -12.31 17.17 -12.08
C LEU A 121 -10.92 17.67 -12.39
N GLN A 122 -10.68 18.97 -12.16
CA GLN A 122 -9.39 19.58 -12.38
C GLN A 122 -9.05 20.56 -11.27
N ARG A 123 -7.77 20.61 -10.90
CA ARG A 123 -7.25 21.62 -10.00
C ARG A 123 -7.10 22.98 -10.68
N PHE A 124 -7.37 24.04 -9.93
CA PHE A 124 -7.17 25.42 -10.35
C PHE A 124 -6.17 26.16 -9.45
N VAL A 125 -5.38 27.02 -10.08
CA VAL A 125 -4.50 27.96 -9.40
C VAL A 125 -5.34 29.09 -8.82
N ARG A 126 -5.12 29.40 -7.53
CA ARG A 126 -5.79 30.50 -6.84
C ARG A 126 -5.38 31.85 -7.42
N ASP A 127 -6.18 32.88 -7.18
CA ASP A 127 -5.90 34.27 -7.59
C ASP A 127 -4.53 34.81 -7.11
N ASP A 128 -4.01 34.28 -6.00
CA ASP A 128 -2.69 34.65 -5.45
C ASP A 128 -1.52 33.86 -6.06
N GLY A 129 -1.79 32.94 -6.98
CA GLY A 129 -0.83 32.07 -7.63
C GLY A 129 -0.48 30.80 -6.85
N THR A 130 -1.09 30.58 -5.67
CA THR A 130 -0.89 29.34 -4.91
C THR A 130 -1.77 28.21 -5.44
N VAL A 131 -1.36 26.99 -5.15
CA VAL A 131 -2.00 25.76 -5.63
C VAL A 131 -2.03 24.76 -4.48
N ASP A 132 -3.19 24.18 -4.16
CA ASP A 132 -3.23 23.01 -3.27
C ASP A 132 -2.72 21.78 -4.02
N ALA A 133 -1.71 21.12 -3.48
CA ALA A 133 -1.17 19.90 -4.07
C ALA A 133 -2.23 18.79 -4.22
N VAL A 134 -3.22 18.77 -3.33
CA VAL A 134 -4.16 17.66 -3.18
C VAL A 134 -5.57 18.14 -3.51
N MET A 135 -6.26 17.41 -4.38
CA MET A 135 -7.65 17.70 -4.75
C MET A 135 -8.65 16.99 -3.83
N ILE A 136 -8.35 15.76 -3.43
CA ILE A 136 -9.25 14.92 -2.62
C ILE A 136 -8.43 14.26 -1.50
N GLU A 137 -8.93 14.33 -0.28
CA GLU A 137 -8.33 13.66 0.87
C GLU A 137 -9.36 12.96 1.73
N SER A 138 -9.04 11.72 2.12
CA SER A 138 -9.83 10.95 3.07
C SER A 138 -9.08 10.68 4.37
N SER A 139 -9.84 10.64 5.47
CA SER A 139 -9.35 10.31 6.82
C SER A 139 -10.45 9.63 7.65
N ASN A 140 -10.06 9.08 8.81
CA ASN A 140 -10.95 8.45 9.80
C ASN A 140 -11.90 7.39 9.22
N GLY A 141 -11.42 6.60 8.25
CA GLY A 141 -12.18 5.50 7.64
C GLY A 141 -13.05 5.92 6.45
N GLY A 142 -12.99 7.18 6.00
CA GLY A 142 -13.67 7.63 4.79
C GLY A 142 -13.15 6.91 3.54
N GLY A 143 -14.04 6.23 2.82
CA GLY A 143 -13.75 5.54 1.55
C GLY A 143 -14.10 6.35 0.30
N HIS A 144 -13.85 5.78 -0.87
CA HIS A 144 -14.14 6.37 -2.18
C HIS A 144 -14.99 5.41 -3.03
N GLU A 145 -15.98 5.94 -3.74
CA GLU A 145 -16.73 5.22 -4.78
C GLU A 145 -16.91 6.15 -5.98
N PHE A 146 -15.98 6.09 -6.93
CA PHE A 146 -15.94 6.99 -8.08
C PHE A 146 -16.27 6.25 -9.37
N SER A 147 -17.19 6.80 -10.16
CA SER A 147 -17.56 6.23 -11.46
C SER A 147 -17.63 7.27 -12.56
N ASN A 148 -17.17 6.90 -13.76
CA ASN A 148 -17.31 7.69 -14.99
C ASN A 148 -16.74 9.12 -14.90
N LEU A 149 -15.54 9.26 -14.32
CA LEU A 149 -14.88 10.55 -14.12
C LEU A 149 -13.62 10.70 -14.96
N TRP A 150 -13.25 11.93 -15.26
CA TRP A 150 -11.90 12.27 -15.71
C TRP A 150 -11.23 13.15 -14.66
N ILE A 151 -10.16 12.66 -14.05
CA ILE A 151 -9.40 13.36 -13.02
C ILE A 151 -8.07 13.81 -13.63
N MET A 152 -7.91 15.12 -13.76
CA MET A 152 -6.73 15.77 -14.34
C MET A 152 -5.76 16.20 -13.24
N GLY A 153 -4.52 15.70 -13.27
CA GLY A 153 -3.47 16.07 -12.31
C GLY A 153 -2.82 17.42 -12.61
N GLN A 154 -2.87 17.86 -13.87
CA GLN A 154 -2.37 19.14 -14.34
C GLN A 154 -3.32 20.28 -13.96
N ASP A 155 -2.78 21.39 -13.46
CA ASP A 155 -3.59 22.59 -13.20
C ASP A 155 -3.97 23.34 -14.49
N ASN A 156 -4.80 24.38 -14.34
CA ASN A 156 -5.26 25.22 -15.45
C ASN A 156 -4.17 26.04 -16.15
N THR A 157 -2.97 26.13 -15.59
CA THR A 157 -1.83 26.80 -16.25
C THR A 157 -0.98 25.82 -17.05
N GLY A 158 -1.32 24.53 -16.99
CA GLY A 158 -0.58 23.48 -17.67
C GLY A 158 0.59 22.94 -16.85
N ILE A 159 0.67 23.24 -15.55
CA ILE A 159 1.74 22.73 -14.70
C ILE A 159 1.29 21.40 -14.10
N THR A 160 2.06 20.34 -14.40
CA THR A 160 2.17 19.17 -13.54
C THR A 160 3.25 19.51 -12.53
N ALA A 161 3.00 19.31 -11.24
CA ALA A 161 4.02 19.46 -10.23
C ALA A 161 3.89 18.30 -9.25
N ASN A 162 4.99 18.00 -8.57
CA ASN A 162 5.23 16.79 -7.79
C ASN A 162 4.17 16.55 -6.68
N TYR A 163 3.00 16.05 -7.04
CA TYR A 163 1.81 16.05 -6.20
C TYR A 163 1.00 14.75 -6.26
N GLU A 164 0.19 14.56 -5.21
CA GLU A 164 -0.75 13.46 -5.04
C GLU A 164 -2.19 14.02 -5.12
N PRO A 165 -2.81 14.12 -6.30
CA PRO A 165 -4.17 14.67 -6.43
C PRO A 165 -5.20 14.01 -5.51
N ILE A 166 -5.03 12.72 -5.21
CA ILE A 166 -5.86 11.99 -4.27
C ILE A 166 -4.96 11.39 -3.18
N VAL A 167 -5.19 11.79 -1.93
CA VAL A 167 -4.50 11.26 -0.75
C VAL A 167 -5.50 10.46 0.10
N VAL A 168 -5.11 9.24 0.49
CA VAL A 168 -5.93 8.39 1.36
C VAL A 168 -5.19 8.12 2.65
N ASN A 169 -5.53 8.87 3.70
CA ASN A 169 -5.02 8.63 5.05
C ASN A 169 -5.87 7.60 5.81
N SER A 170 -7.09 7.31 5.32
CA SER A 170 -7.97 6.29 5.91
C SER A 170 -7.35 4.89 5.84
N SER A 171 -7.43 4.15 6.95
CA SER A 171 -7.15 2.71 7.01
C SER A 171 -8.45 1.90 7.02
N GLY A 172 -8.43 0.67 6.49
CA GLY A 172 -9.59 -0.24 6.47
C GLY A 172 -10.77 0.22 5.60
N ALA A 173 -10.57 1.23 4.76
CA ALA A 173 -11.60 1.81 3.89
C ALA A 173 -11.75 1.03 2.58
N MET A 174 -12.90 1.24 1.91
CA MET A 174 -13.14 0.77 0.55
C MET A 174 -12.86 1.91 -0.43
N LEU A 175 -12.04 1.63 -1.45
CA LEU A 175 -11.69 2.56 -2.51
C LEU A 175 -12.06 1.92 -3.85
N SER A 176 -13.20 2.29 -4.43
CA SER A 176 -13.70 1.76 -5.70
C SER A 176 -13.66 2.83 -6.79
N TYR A 177 -13.11 2.48 -7.95
CA TYR A 177 -13.01 3.34 -9.13
C TYR A 177 -13.43 2.54 -10.37
N ASP A 178 -14.49 2.97 -11.04
CA ASP A 178 -15.03 2.30 -12.24
C ASP A 178 -15.19 3.28 -13.41
N GLY A 179 -14.48 3.06 -14.51
CA GLY A 179 -14.53 3.97 -15.66
C GLY A 179 -13.90 5.34 -15.38
N VAL A 180 -12.91 5.40 -14.49
CA VAL A 180 -12.20 6.64 -14.14
C VAL A 180 -10.96 6.81 -15.00
N ILE A 181 -10.73 8.01 -15.51
CA ILE A 181 -9.55 8.39 -16.28
C ILE A 181 -8.65 9.25 -15.40
N PHE A 182 -7.48 8.73 -15.06
CA PHE A 182 -6.42 9.45 -14.37
C PHE A 182 -5.43 9.95 -15.41
N ASP A 183 -5.36 11.26 -15.62
CA ASP A 183 -4.58 11.87 -16.70
C ASP A 183 -3.65 12.99 -16.21
N ARG A 184 -2.48 13.08 -16.85
CA ARG A 184 -1.46 14.12 -16.69
C ARG A 184 -1.09 14.44 -15.26
N ASN A 185 -0.28 13.57 -14.66
CA ASN A 185 0.42 13.86 -13.41
C ASN A 185 1.89 13.46 -13.53
N ASP A 186 2.78 14.20 -12.87
CA ASP A 186 4.22 13.90 -12.87
C ASP A 186 4.68 13.12 -11.63
N TRP A 187 3.79 12.86 -10.69
CA TRP A 187 4.06 11.99 -9.54
C TRP A 187 3.17 10.76 -9.53
N HIS A 188 2.14 10.66 -8.69
CA HIS A 188 1.17 9.56 -8.71
C HIS A 188 -0.22 10.09 -8.41
N HIS A 189 -1.25 9.58 -9.09
CA HIS A 189 -2.61 10.13 -8.92
C HIS A 189 -3.22 9.81 -7.57
N LEU A 190 -2.95 8.61 -7.06
CA LEU A 190 -3.53 8.09 -5.83
C LEU A 190 -2.43 7.62 -4.90
N GLY A 191 -2.24 8.35 -3.79
CA GLY A 191 -1.33 8.02 -2.70
C GLY A 191 -2.10 7.41 -1.54
N VAL A 192 -2.01 6.09 -1.38
CA VAL A 192 -2.66 5.34 -0.30
C VAL A 192 -1.71 5.22 0.87
N LYS A 193 -1.94 6.01 1.91
CA LYS A 193 -1.10 6.09 3.10
C LYS A 193 -1.61 5.18 4.22
N GLY A 194 -2.92 5.09 4.37
CA GLY A 194 -3.55 4.20 5.35
C GLY A 194 -3.44 2.71 4.99
N ALA A 195 -3.40 1.86 6.02
CA ALA A 195 -3.23 0.42 5.91
C ALA A 195 -4.57 -0.32 5.69
N ASP A 196 -4.50 -1.61 5.36
CA ASP A 196 -5.66 -2.53 5.34
C ASP A 196 -6.84 -2.13 4.43
N ASN A 197 -6.61 -1.21 3.49
CA ASN A 197 -7.62 -0.78 2.54
C ASN A 197 -7.97 -1.88 1.53
N ILE A 198 -9.20 -1.83 1.01
CA ILE A 198 -9.62 -2.61 -0.17
C ILE A 198 -9.73 -1.65 -1.35
N VAL A 199 -8.99 -1.93 -2.43
CA VAL A 199 -8.93 -1.10 -3.64
C VAL A 199 -9.45 -1.88 -4.82
N LEU A 200 -10.47 -1.34 -5.49
CA LEU A 200 -11.09 -1.90 -6.68
C LEU A 200 -10.94 -0.89 -7.82
N MET A 201 -10.25 -1.28 -8.88
CA MET A 201 -9.99 -0.47 -10.06
C MET A 201 -10.49 -1.23 -11.27
N GLN A 202 -11.57 -0.74 -11.88
CA GLN A 202 -12.23 -1.42 -12.98
C GLN A 202 -12.44 -0.46 -14.13
N ASN A 203 -12.28 -0.94 -15.36
CA ASN A 203 -12.61 -0.20 -16.58
C ASN A 203 -11.93 1.19 -16.67
N SER A 204 -10.85 1.41 -15.93
CA SER A 204 -10.24 2.71 -15.70
C SER A 204 -8.96 2.87 -16.52
N SER A 205 -8.53 4.11 -16.73
CA SER A 205 -7.35 4.43 -17.53
C SER A 205 -6.37 5.30 -16.75
N PHE A 206 -5.10 4.91 -16.75
CA PHE A 206 -3.98 5.70 -16.24
C PHE A 206 -3.16 6.15 -17.43
N ARG A 207 -3.14 7.45 -17.73
CA ARG A 207 -2.54 7.94 -18.98
C ARG A 207 -1.70 9.18 -18.78
N ASN A 208 -0.64 9.29 -19.59
CA ASN A 208 0.26 10.44 -19.63
C ASN A 208 0.84 10.80 -18.23
N LEU A 209 1.26 9.79 -17.48
CA LEU A 209 1.87 10.01 -16.16
C LEU A 209 3.37 10.16 -16.37
N THR A 210 3.83 11.39 -16.55
CA THR A 210 5.19 11.67 -17.02
C THR A 210 5.91 12.74 -16.21
N GLU A 211 7.17 12.48 -15.89
CA GLU A 211 8.07 13.40 -15.18
C GLU A 211 9.31 13.65 -16.05
N ASN A 212 9.87 14.86 -16.01
CA ASN A 212 11.09 15.23 -16.75
C ASN A 212 12.34 15.39 -15.88
N THR A 213 12.19 15.38 -14.55
CA THR A 213 13.25 15.66 -13.59
C THR A 213 13.95 14.40 -13.06
N GLN A 214 13.23 13.28 -12.95
CA GLN A 214 13.79 12.00 -12.50
C GLN A 214 13.03 10.84 -13.15
N ARG A 215 13.64 9.66 -13.12
CA ARG A 215 13.02 8.41 -13.61
C ARG A 215 11.90 7.85 -12.76
N TYR A 216 11.81 8.29 -11.50
CA TYR A 216 10.97 7.64 -10.51
C TYR A 216 9.54 8.18 -10.47
N GLY A 217 9.24 9.39 -10.95
CA GLY A 217 7.86 9.87 -11.05
C GLY A 217 7.16 9.55 -12.36
N GLY A 218 5.92 10.02 -12.44
CA GLY A 218 4.94 9.54 -13.40
C GLY A 218 4.59 8.07 -13.14
N ARG A 219 4.03 7.76 -11.97
CA ARG A 219 3.57 6.45 -11.50
C ARG A 219 2.04 6.39 -11.52
N GLY A 220 1.47 5.20 -11.64
CA GLY A 220 0.01 5.00 -11.57
C GLY A 220 -0.55 5.23 -10.17
N ILE A 221 -0.19 4.35 -9.24
CA ILE A 221 -0.67 4.32 -7.84
C ILE A 221 0.48 3.99 -6.89
N ARG A 222 0.44 4.53 -5.67
CA ARG A 222 1.41 4.27 -4.61
C ARG A 222 0.71 3.84 -3.33
N PHE A 223 1.26 2.83 -2.66
CA PHE A 223 0.90 2.40 -1.32
C PHE A 223 2.09 2.58 -0.38
N GLU A 224 1.87 3.28 0.74
CA GLU A 224 2.84 3.39 1.81
C GLU A 224 2.65 2.21 2.77
N ALA A 225 1.53 2.13 3.49
CA ALA A 225 1.27 1.10 4.51
C ALA A 225 0.65 -0.22 3.98
N GLY A 226 0.80 -0.53 2.69
CA GLY A 226 0.23 -1.75 2.08
C GLY A 226 -1.30 -1.72 1.98
N ALA A 227 -1.92 -2.88 1.78
CA ALA A 227 -3.38 -3.01 1.64
C ALA A 227 -3.87 -4.44 1.92
N ASP A 228 -5.15 -4.61 2.28
CA ASP A 228 -5.73 -5.95 2.38
C ASP A 228 -5.91 -6.55 0.98
N SER A 229 -6.60 -5.83 0.10
CA SER A 229 -6.97 -6.33 -1.21
C SER A 229 -6.86 -5.24 -2.26
N VAL A 230 -6.24 -5.54 -3.39
CA VAL A 230 -6.11 -4.62 -4.53
C VAL A 230 -6.47 -5.38 -5.80
N VAL A 231 -7.45 -4.88 -6.55
CA VAL A 231 -7.99 -5.54 -7.75
C VAL A 231 -7.98 -4.56 -8.91
N PHE A 232 -7.35 -4.96 -10.01
CA PHE A 232 -7.36 -4.28 -11.29
C PHE A 232 -7.93 -5.19 -12.36
N GLU A 233 -9.05 -4.78 -12.96
CA GLU A 233 -9.64 -5.47 -14.11
C GLU A 233 -10.08 -4.57 -15.25
N ASN A 234 -9.75 -4.97 -16.48
CA ASN A 234 -10.12 -4.22 -17.68
C ASN A 234 -9.61 -2.78 -17.62
N ASN A 235 -8.40 -2.56 -17.12
CA ASN A 235 -7.80 -1.24 -17.08
C ASN A 235 -6.77 -1.06 -18.18
N THR A 236 -6.56 0.19 -18.55
CA THR A 236 -5.55 0.62 -19.51
C THR A 236 -4.51 1.49 -18.80
N PHE A 237 -3.23 1.20 -19.02
CA PHE A 237 -2.10 2.03 -18.58
C PHE A 237 -1.34 2.48 -19.82
N PHE A 238 -1.15 3.78 -19.99
CA PHE A 238 -0.58 4.31 -21.22
C PHE A 238 0.37 5.48 -20.94
N ASN A 239 1.62 5.35 -21.41
CA ASN A 239 2.67 6.36 -21.23
C ASN A 239 2.86 6.74 -19.76
N ILE A 240 3.41 5.79 -19.02
CA ILE A 240 3.77 5.93 -17.61
C ILE A 240 5.29 5.97 -17.55
N THR A 241 5.86 7.03 -16.99
CA THR A 241 7.31 7.17 -16.97
C THR A 241 7.94 6.20 -16.00
N SER A 242 7.31 5.91 -14.86
CA SER A 242 7.87 5.04 -13.82
C SER A 242 7.04 3.75 -13.65
N PHE A 243 6.60 3.45 -12.43
CA PHE A 243 5.88 2.24 -12.05
C PHE A 243 4.38 2.38 -12.35
N PRO A 244 3.74 1.44 -13.07
CA PRO A 244 2.28 1.35 -13.10
C PRO A 244 1.68 1.19 -11.70
N PHE A 245 2.43 0.55 -10.81
CA PHE A 245 2.03 0.20 -9.46
C PHE A 245 3.24 0.21 -8.53
N GLN A 246 3.13 0.87 -7.38
CA GLN A 246 4.17 0.90 -6.35
C GLN A 246 3.64 0.60 -4.94
N SER A 247 4.32 -0.26 -4.17
CA SER A 247 4.14 -0.48 -2.73
C SER A 247 5.50 -0.39 -2.03
N GLU A 248 5.66 0.50 -1.05
CA GLU A 248 6.98 0.84 -0.48
C GLU A 248 7.22 0.34 0.96
N ALA A 249 6.19 0.22 1.80
CA ALA A 249 6.41 -0.08 3.22
C ALA A 249 5.82 -1.42 3.69
N ALA A 250 4.71 -1.86 3.11
CA ALA A 250 4.08 -3.14 3.46
C ALA A 250 3.55 -3.91 2.25
N PRO A 251 3.44 -5.24 2.34
CA PRO A 251 2.89 -6.06 1.28
C PRO A 251 1.38 -5.87 1.16
N ILE A 252 0.89 -6.20 -0.03
CA ILE A 252 -0.54 -6.31 -0.29
C ILE A 252 -0.95 -7.75 -0.04
N ARG A 253 -1.89 -7.99 0.88
CA ARG A 253 -2.27 -9.36 1.26
C ARG A 253 -2.96 -10.12 0.12
N SER A 254 -3.66 -9.42 -0.77
CA SER A 254 -4.31 -9.98 -1.95
C SER A 254 -4.24 -9.01 -3.12
N PHE A 255 -3.59 -9.40 -4.21
CA PHE A 255 -3.45 -8.60 -5.42
C PHE A 255 -4.01 -9.36 -6.62
N THR A 256 -4.91 -8.74 -7.38
CA THR A 256 -5.44 -9.29 -8.63
C THR A 256 -5.27 -8.27 -9.73
N PHE A 257 -4.63 -8.66 -10.83
CA PHE A 257 -4.36 -7.82 -11.97
C PHE A 257 -4.66 -8.63 -13.22
N ASN A 258 -5.93 -8.57 -13.63
CA ASN A 258 -6.50 -9.44 -14.66
C ASN A 258 -7.05 -8.64 -15.85
N HIS A 259 -6.77 -9.03 -17.09
CA HIS A 259 -7.25 -8.33 -18.28
C HIS A 259 -6.91 -6.84 -18.30
N ASN A 260 -5.64 -6.47 -18.17
CA ASN A 260 -5.22 -5.08 -18.31
C ASN A 260 -4.27 -4.92 -19.51
N THR A 261 -4.33 -3.76 -20.16
CA THR A 261 -3.42 -3.40 -21.26
C THR A 261 -2.49 -2.29 -20.81
N LEU A 262 -1.19 -2.53 -20.87
CA LEU A 262 -0.14 -1.59 -20.51
C LEU A 262 0.70 -1.27 -21.75
N VAL A 263 0.82 0.01 -22.10
CA VAL A 263 1.56 0.49 -23.26
C VAL A 263 2.53 1.57 -22.80
N ASN A 264 3.82 1.29 -22.93
CA ASN A 264 4.94 2.14 -22.50
C ASN A 264 4.89 2.49 -21.00
N PHE A 265 5.38 1.59 -20.15
CA PHE A 265 5.73 1.94 -18.77
C PHE A 265 7.22 1.78 -18.51
N GLY A 266 7.82 2.74 -17.81
CA GLY A 266 9.27 2.91 -17.88
C GLY A 266 10.09 2.07 -16.91
N LEU A 267 9.53 1.67 -15.77
CA LEU A 267 10.21 0.83 -14.77
C LEU A 267 9.49 -0.51 -14.53
N ALA A 268 9.71 -1.15 -13.39
CA ALA A 268 9.12 -2.45 -13.04
C ALA A 268 7.66 -2.34 -12.59
N PHE A 269 7.05 -3.48 -12.27
CA PHE A 269 5.86 -3.57 -11.45
C PHE A 269 6.31 -3.73 -9.99
N ASN A 270 6.28 -2.64 -9.20
CA ASN A 270 6.97 -2.59 -7.92
C ASN A 270 6.01 -2.73 -6.73
N ALA A 271 5.49 -3.92 -6.46
CA ALA A 271 4.71 -4.17 -5.24
C ALA A 271 5.61 -4.52 -4.03
N GLY A 272 6.81 -3.95 -3.92
CA GLY A 272 7.79 -4.26 -2.87
C GLY A 272 8.42 -5.66 -2.99
N GLY A 273 8.10 -6.45 -4.02
CA GLY A 273 8.57 -7.83 -4.21
C GLY A 273 7.97 -8.85 -3.23
N ILE A 274 7.25 -8.39 -2.20
CA ILE A 274 6.65 -9.21 -1.16
C ILE A 274 5.19 -9.49 -1.53
N TRP A 275 5.00 -10.47 -2.40
CA TRP A 275 3.68 -10.91 -2.87
C TRP A 275 3.13 -12.03 -1.98
N ILE A 276 1.89 -11.96 -1.49
CA ILE A 276 1.32 -13.02 -0.64
C ILE A 276 0.33 -13.87 -1.44
N ARG A 277 -0.84 -13.30 -1.76
CA ARG A 277 -1.79 -13.85 -2.73
C ARG A 277 -1.85 -12.91 -3.91
N SER A 278 -1.32 -13.30 -5.06
CA SER A 278 -1.05 -12.35 -6.13
C SER A 278 -1.25 -12.99 -7.50
N PHE A 279 -2.22 -12.49 -8.26
CA PHE A 279 -2.67 -13.10 -9.49
C PHE A 279 -2.56 -12.08 -10.62
N VAL A 280 -1.52 -12.19 -11.43
CA VAL A 280 -1.27 -11.38 -12.61
C VAL A 280 -1.56 -12.23 -13.85
N SER A 281 -2.73 -11.99 -14.45
CA SER A 281 -3.26 -12.86 -15.49
C SER A 281 -3.86 -12.12 -16.68
N ASN A 282 -3.81 -12.77 -17.83
CA ASN A 282 -4.50 -12.32 -19.04
C ASN A 282 -4.16 -10.88 -19.49
N ASN A 283 -2.97 -10.34 -19.19
CA ASN A 283 -2.61 -8.96 -19.51
C ASN A 283 -1.84 -8.84 -20.84
N ILE A 284 -1.79 -7.62 -21.41
CA ILE A 284 -0.88 -7.24 -22.50
C ILE A 284 0.07 -6.15 -22.00
N MET A 285 1.36 -6.30 -22.28
CA MET A 285 2.39 -5.31 -21.98
C MET A 285 3.20 -4.99 -23.24
N VAL A 286 3.09 -3.76 -23.73
CA VAL A 286 3.87 -3.24 -24.85
C VAL A 286 4.94 -2.30 -24.31
N ASN A 287 6.19 -2.56 -24.69
CA ASN A 287 7.38 -1.86 -24.21
C ASN A 287 7.44 -1.78 -22.67
N PRO A 288 7.31 -2.92 -21.95
CA PRO A 288 7.49 -2.93 -20.51
C PRO A 288 8.94 -2.57 -20.17
N PHE A 289 9.10 -1.76 -19.13
CA PHE A 289 10.39 -1.28 -18.66
C PHE A 289 11.20 -0.61 -19.79
N TRP A 290 10.58 0.33 -20.51
CA TRP A 290 11.19 0.96 -21.68
C TRP A 290 12.34 1.91 -21.38
N GLN A 291 12.53 2.33 -20.12
CA GLN A 291 13.74 3.08 -19.77
C GLN A 291 14.99 2.18 -19.84
N GLY A 292 14.80 0.86 -19.73
CA GLY A 292 15.87 -0.08 -19.45
C GLY A 292 16.47 0.15 -18.06
N GLU A 293 17.47 -0.66 -17.72
CA GLU A 293 18.16 -0.58 -16.44
C GLU A 293 19.52 0.09 -16.63
N SER A 294 19.76 1.18 -15.92
CA SER A 294 20.99 1.94 -16.04
C SER A 294 22.15 1.40 -15.19
N ALA A 295 23.36 1.90 -15.47
CA ALA A 295 24.60 1.50 -14.77
C ALA A 295 24.55 1.64 -13.25
N ASP A 296 23.95 2.69 -12.71
CA ASP A 296 23.75 2.90 -11.27
C ASP A 296 22.92 1.78 -10.63
N LEU A 297 21.81 1.38 -11.27
CA LEU A 297 20.93 0.32 -10.75
C LEU A 297 21.59 -1.06 -10.75
N TYR A 298 22.44 -1.35 -11.75
CA TYR A 298 23.05 -2.68 -11.83
C TYR A 298 24.42 -2.81 -11.21
N ASN A 299 25.12 -1.70 -10.93
CA ASN A 299 26.39 -1.71 -10.21
C ASN A 299 26.20 -1.64 -8.69
N GLU A 300 24.98 -1.77 -8.18
CA GLU A 300 24.74 -1.77 -6.74
C GLU A 300 25.51 -2.91 -6.06
N PRO A 301 26.32 -2.59 -5.01
CA PRO A 301 27.01 -3.60 -4.22
C PRO A 301 25.95 -4.48 -3.54
N ASN A 302 26.13 -5.80 -3.58
CA ASN A 302 25.23 -6.83 -3.00
C ASN A 302 24.04 -7.28 -3.85
N ARG A 303 24.06 -6.98 -5.15
CA ARG A 303 23.03 -7.49 -6.06
C ARG A 303 23.16 -9.00 -6.32
N ALA A 304 22.11 -9.77 -6.02
CA ALA A 304 22.08 -11.22 -6.20
C ALA A 304 21.94 -11.69 -7.67
N ASP A 305 21.34 -10.86 -8.54
CA ASP A 305 21.03 -11.20 -9.93
C ASP A 305 21.60 -10.14 -10.88
N PRO A 306 22.10 -10.49 -12.07
CA PRO A 306 22.44 -9.49 -13.07
C PRO A 306 21.24 -8.71 -13.63
N PHE A 307 19.97 -9.03 -13.37
CA PHE A 307 18.78 -8.29 -13.87
C PHE A 307 17.72 -8.08 -12.79
N SER A 308 16.91 -7.01 -12.92
CA SER A 308 15.85 -6.67 -11.96
C SER A 308 14.54 -7.33 -12.36
N GLY A 309 14.30 -7.42 -13.67
CA GLY A 309 13.06 -7.96 -14.23
C GLY A 309 11.90 -6.96 -14.18
N VAL A 310 10.83 -7.26 -14.91
CA VAL A 310 9.57 -6.50 -14.87
C VAL A 310 8.76 -6.84 -13.62
N PHE A 311 8.70 -8.13 -13.27
CA PHE A 311 8.12 -8.62 -12.02
C PHE A 311 9.23 -9.22 -11.15
N GLY A 312 9.35 -8.71 -9.92
CA GLY A 312 10.27 -9.22 -8.92
C GLY A 312 9.52 -9.96 -7.82
N VAL A 313 9.99 -11.14 -7.42
CA VAL A 313 9.58 -11.82 -6.19
C VAL A 313 10.78 -11.88 -5.26
N ALA A 314 10.62 -11.31 -4.07
CA ALA A 314 11.60 -11.37 -3.00
C ALA A 314 11.20 -12.44 -1.95
N ALA A 315 12.15 -12.77 -1.09
CA ALA A 315 11.87 -13.58 0.09
C ALA A 315 10.80 -12.91 0.96
N LEU A 316 9.88 -13.68 1.49
CA LEU A 316 8.81 -13.24 2.37
C LEU A 316 9.40 -13.06 3.78
N PRO A 317 9.39 -11.83 4.34
CA PRO A 317 9.76 -11.63 5.73
C PRO A 317 8.88 -12.49 6.65
N PRO A 318 9.45 -13.14 7.69
CA PRO A 318 8.71 -14.07 8.56
C PRO A 318 7.41 -13.51 9.15
N ARG A 319 7.36 -12.19 9.42
CA ARG A 319 6.15 -11.49 9.91
C ARG A 319 4.95 -11.54 8.96
N PHE A 320 5.17 -11.82 7.68
CA PHE A 320 4.11 -11.90 6.67
C PHE A 320 3.72 -13.35 6.33
N GLY A 321 4.25 -14.32 7.08
CA GLY A 321 3.96 -15.75 6.97
C GLY A 321 5.05 -16.52 6.24
N PHE A 322 4.72 -17.76 5.85
CA PHE A 322 5.67 -18.68 5.22
C PHE A 322 5.58 -18.67 3.70
N GLU A 323 6.72 -18.93 3.06
CA GLU A 323 6.84 -19.04 1.61
C GLU A 323 5.88 -20.09 1.01
N GLU A 324 5.66 -21.22 1.71
CA GLU A 324 4.78 -22.29 1.21
C GLU A 324 3.29 -21.90 1.20
N ASN A 325 2.92 -20.86 1.94
CA ASN A 325 1.55 -20.35 2.03
C ASN A 325 1.25 -19.29 0.96
N ARG A 326 2.27 -18.81 0.24
CA ARG A 326 2.07 -17.85 -0.86
C ARG A 326 1.30 -18.51 -2.01
N ARG A 327 0.44 -17.71 -2.65
CA ARG A 327 -0.32 -18.10 -3.85
C ARG A 327 -0.07 -17.06 -4.92
N ILE A 328 0.86 -17.35 -5.81
CA ILE A 328 1.31 -16.38 -6.83
C ILE A 328 1.08 -16.97 -8.21
N ALA A 329 0.38 -16.26 -9.07
CA ALA A 329 0.20 -16.64 -10.47
C ALA A 329 0.67 -15.52 -11.39
N LEU A 330 1.62 -15.83 -12.28
CA LEU A 330 1.96 -15.00 -13.43
C LEU A 330 1.60 -15.80 -14.68
N VAL A 331 0.36 -15.69 -15.15
CA VAL A 331 -0.22 -16.63 -16.12
C VAL A 331 -0.85 -15.98 -17.34
N ASN A 332 -0.58 -16.51 -18.52
CA ASN A 332 -1.21 -16.10 -19.78
C ASN A 332 -1.10 -14.60 -20.08
N ASN A 333 0.03 -13.97 -19.74
CA ASN A 333 0.30 -12.59 -20.09
C ASN A 333 1.07 -12.51 -21.42
N ALA A 334 0.72 -11.55 -22.27
CA ALA A 334 1.55 -11.19 -23.41
C ALA A 334 2.44 -10.01 -23.06
N HIS A 335 3.70 -10.08 -23.48
CA HIS A 335 4.63 -8.98 -23.40
C HIS A 335 5.33 -8.84 -24.74
N TRP A 336 5.68 -7.62 -25.12
CA TRP A 336 6.42 -7.37 -26.34
C TRP A 336 7.18 -6.08 -26.26
N ARG A 337 8.38 -6.06 -26.83
CA ARG A 337 9.20 -4.86 -26.95
C ARG A 337 9.43 -4.57 -28.41
N SER A 338 9.37 -3.29 -28.76
CA SER A 338 9.59 -2.85 -30.13
C SER A 338 11.04 -3.09 -30.58
N PRO A 339 11.25 -3.46 -31.86
CA PRO A 339 12.58 -3.54 -32.45
C PRO A 339 13.36 -2.23 -32.35
N GLU A 340 12.68 -1.08 -32.37
CA GLU A 340 13.28 0.24 -32.21
C GLU A 340 13.98 0.39 -30.85
N LEU A 341 13.31 -0.01 -29.75
CA LEU A 341 13.91 0.00 -28.41
C LEU A 341 14.96 -1.09 -28.25
N GLU A 342 14.71 -2.30 -28.77
CA GLU A 342 15.70 -3.39 -28.71
C GLU A 342 17.01 -3.00 -29.40
N ASN A 343 16.93 -2.44 -30.61
CA ASN A 343 18.10 -1.94 -31.33
C ASN A 343 18.79 -0.82 -30.56
N TYR A 344 18.03 0.11 -29.98
CA TYR A 344 18.58 1.22 -29.20
C TYR A 344 19.42 0.75 -28.01
N TYR A 345 18.93 -0.22 -27.23
CA TYR A 345 19.70 -0.75 -26.09
C TYR A 345 21.04 -1.36 -26.49
N THR A 346 21.16 -1.93 -27.70
CA THR A 346 22.46 -2.46 -28.18
C THR A 346 23.51 -1.38 -28.46
N THR A 347 23.11 -0.10 -28.52
CA THR A 347 24.03 1.02 -28.77
C THR A 347 24.74 1.53 -27.51
N PHE A 348 24.24 1.15 -26.32
CA PHE A 348 24.79 1.56 -25.03
C PHE A 348 25.47 0.39 -24.32
N ASP A 349 26.78 0.25 -24.54
CA ASP A 349 27.66 -0.51 -23.65
C ASP A 349 28.59 0.50 -22.94
N PRO A 350 28.45 0.77 -21.62
CA PRO A 350 27.71 0.02 -20.59
C PRO A 350 26.61 0.86 -19.90
N VAL A 351 25.74 1.59 -20.61
CA VAL A 351 24.87 2.58 -19.93
C VAL A 351 23.48 2.05 -19.57
N VAL A 352 22.84 1.21 -20.40
CA VAL A 352 21.46 0.73 -20.19
C VAL A 352 21.25 -0.71 -20.69
N ARG A 353 20.53 -1.55 -19.94
CA ARG A 353 20.22 -2.96 -20.29
C ARG A 353 18.73 -3.24 -20.36
N ALA A 354 18.32 -4.04 -21.35
CA ALA A 354 16.96 -4.54 -21.46
C ALA A 354 16.62 -5.51 -20.31
N GLN A 355 15.40 -5.42 -19.79
CA GLN A 355 14.94 -6.28 -18.69
C GLN A 355 14.12 -7.48 -19.19
N PRO A 356 14.30 -8.68 -18.59
CA PRO A 356 13.41 -9.81 -18.81
C PRO A 356 12.06 -9.61 -18.11
N LEU A 357 11.05 -10.42 -18.44
CA LEU A 357 9.77 -10.40 -17.74
C LEU A 357 9.93 -10.72 -16.25
N VAL A 358 10.76 -11.73 -15.93
CA VAL A 358 11.22 -12.10 -14.59
C VAL A 358 12.71 -12.42 -14.67
N ASN A 359 13.47 -12.09 -13.62
CA ASN A 359 14.88 -12.47 -13.51
C ASN A 359 15.06 -13.90 -12.97
N ASP A 360 16.30 -14.38 -12.86
CA ASP A 360 16.59 -15.76 -12.44
C ASP A 360 16.25 -15.98 -10.97
N SER A 361 16.48 -14.96 -10.12
CA SER A 361 16.11 -14.98 -8.71
C SER A 361 14.60 -15.17 -8.54
N THR A 362 13.79 -14.39 -9.24
CA THR A 362 12.32 -14.53 -9.25
C THR A 362 11.91 -15.90 -9.81
N GLN A 363 12.55 -16.35 -10.90
CA GLN A 363 12.26 -17.66 -11.48
C GLN A 363 12.57 -18.81 -10.52
N SER A 364 13.53 -18.67 -9.61
CA SER A 364 13.84 -19.68 -8.60
C SER A 364 12.67 -19.93 -7.63
N PHE A 365 11.96 -18.87 -7.21
CA PHE A 365 10.77 -18.98 -6.36
C PHE A 365 9.68 -19.83 -7.03
N PHE A 366 9.39 -19.58 -8.32
CA PHE A 366 8.45 -20.39 -9.11
C PHE A 366 8.86 -21.85 -9.28
N ASN A 367 10.15 -22.17 -9.16
CA ASN A 367 10.64 -23.54 -9.23
C ASN A 367 10.59 -24.26 -7.88
N LEU A 368 10.74 -23.51 -6.78
CA LEU A 368 10.81 -24.03 -5.41
C LEU A 368 9.43 -24.26 -4.80
N TYR A 369 8.48 -23.33 -5.03
CA TYR A 369 7.20 -23.33 -4.33
C TYR A 369 6.05 -23.71 -5.25
N PRO A 370 5.37 -24.86 -5.04
CA PRO A 370 4.26 -25.30 -5.88
C PRO A 370 3.06 -24.34 -5.92
N GLY A 371 2.90 -23.51 -4.89
CA GLY A 371 1.88 -22.46 -4.83
C GLY A 371 2.20 -21.21 -5.68
N MET A 372 3.36 -21.20 -6.35
CA MET A 372 3.78 -20.14 -7.25
C MET A 372 3.84 -20.67 -8.68
N VAL A 373 3.00 -20.14 -9.56
CA VAL A 373 2.82 -20.64 -10.92
C VAL A 373 3.15 -19.59 -11.96
N ARG A 374 4.04 -19.95 -12.88
CA ARG A 374 4.37 -19.17 -14.08
C ARG A 374 4.18 -20.01 -15.33
N GLN A 375 3.14 -19.72 -16.11
CA GLN A 375 2.84 -20.48 -17.35
C GLN A 375 2.10 -19.63 -18.39
N GLY A 376 2.14 -20.07 -19.64
CA GLY A 376 1.34 -19.46 -20.71
C GLY A 376 1.71 -18.01 -21.09
N ASN A 377 2.77 -17.43 -20.53
CA ASN A 377 3.21 -16.08 -20.89
C ASN A 377 3.88 -16.09 -22.28
N ILE A 378 3.46 -15.20 -23.18
CA ILE A 378 3.85 -15.20 -24.60
C ILE A 378 4.60 -13.90 -24.93
N ASN A 379 5.71 -14.01 -25.67
CA ASN A 379 6.38 -12.84 -26.25
C ASN A 379 5.94 -12.66 -27.70
N VAL A 380 4.99 -11.75 -27.97
CA VAL A 380 4.46 -11.52 -29.32
C VAL A 380 3.90 -10.11 -29.46
N SER A 381 4.17 -9.46 -30.60
CA SER A 381 3.60 -8.16 -30.93
C SER A 381 2.07 -8.25 -31.01
N PRO A 382 1.33 -7.42 -30.27
CA PRO A 382 -0.12 -7.36 -30.41
C PRO A 382 -0.55 -6.70 -31.72
N ASN A 383 0.26 -5.84 -32.34
CA ASN A 383 -0.13 -5.01 -33.50
C ASN A 383 -1.41 -4.19 -33.20
N LEU A 384 -1.33 -3.34 -32.18
CA LEU A 384 -2.42 -2.47 -31.73
C LEU A 384 -2.93 -1.57 -32.87
N ALA A 385 -4.23 -1.33 -32.92
CA ALA A 385 -4.90 -0.59 -34.00
C ALA A 385 -4.46 0.88 -34.07
N VAL A 386 -4.55 1.59 -32.94
CA VAL A 386 -4.08 2.97 -32.77
C VAL A 386 -3.28 3.04 -31.48
N ALA A 387 -2.05 2.56 -31.56
CA ALA A 387 -1.03 2.85 -30.55
C ALA A 387 0.00 3.83 -31.14
N PRO A 388 0.33 4.90 -30.40
CA PRO A 388 1.24 5.96 -30.83
C PRO A 388 2.70 5.51 -30.72
N LEU A 389 3.03 4.44 -31.44
CA LEU A 389 4.34 3.82 -31.50
C LEU A 389 5.09 4.33 -32.74
N THR A 390 5.21 5.65 -32.85
CA THR A 390 5.85 6.31 -34.00
C THR A 390 7.35 6.49 -33.80
N ASN A 391 8.11 6.70 -34.87
CA ASN A 391 9.54 7.02 -34.78
C ASN A 391 9.81 8.28 -33.94
N GLU A 392 8.91 9.26 -33.96
CA GLU A 392 9.00 10.46 -33.13
C GLU A 392 8.86 10.15 -31.64
N VAL A 393 7.92 9.27 -31.29
CA VAL A 393 7.75 8.80 -29.90
C VAL A 393 9.00 8.05 -29.44
N TYR A 394 9.52 7.13 -30.25
CA TYR A 394 10.75 6.42 -29.90
C TYR A 394 11.95 7.36 -29.76
N THR A 395 12.09 8.37 -30.62
CA THR A 395 13.18 9.36 -30.51
C THR A 395 13.08 10.14 -29.19
N THR A 396 11.87 10.47 -28.74
CA THR A 396 11.66 11.16 -27.46
C THR A 396 11.98 10.24 -26.28
N MET A 397 11.53 8.99 -26.32
CA MET A 397 11.87 7.98 -25.29
C MET A 397 13.40 7.77 -25.19
N GLN A 398 14.08 7.68 -26.33
CA GLN A 398 15.54 7.56 -26.39
C GLN A 398 16.23 8.79 -25.77
N SER A 399 15.78 9.99 -26.13
CA SER A 399 16.29 11.24 -25.55
C SER A 399 16.07 11.29 -24.04
N PHE A 400 14.91 10.84 -23.55
CA PHE A 400 14.64 10.71 -22.13
C PHE A 400 15.69 9.81 -21.46
N ILE A 401 15.93 8.60 -21.99
CA ILE A 401 16.90 7.63 -21.47
C ILE A 401 18.32 8.21 -21.37
N GLU A 402 18.76 9.03 -22.33
CA GLU A 402 20.08 9.69 -22.27
C GLU A 402 20.15 10.79 -21.21
N SER A 403 19.00 11.39 -20.89
CA SER A 403 18.87 12.60 -20.07
C SER A 403 18.37 12.35 -18.65
N VAL A 404 18.22 11.09 -18.22
CA VAL A 404 17.57 10.69 -16.95
C VAL A 404 18.18 11.31 -15.68
N THR A 405 19.29 12.04 -15.80
CA THR A 405 19.93 12.82 -14.72
C THR A 405 19.81 14.35 -14.87
N ASN A 406 19.17 14.89 -15.91
CA ASN A 406 19.15 16.33 -16.21
C ASN A 406 17.94 16.78 -17.05
N ALA A 407 16.84 17.22 -16.42
CA ALA A 407 15.77 18.04 -17.01
C ALA A 407 15.40 17.65 -18.47
N GLY A 408 15.26 16.35 -18.71
CA GLY A 408 15.08 15.77 -20.04
C GLY A 408 13.74 16.15 -20.67
N PRO A 409 13.55 15.95 -21.97
CA PRO A 409 12.20 16.06 -22.53
C PRO A 409 11.29 15.00 -21.89
N THR A 410 10.10 15.39 -21.41
CA THR A 410 9.07 14.42 -21.01
C THR A 410 8.76 13.52 -22.21
N PRO A 411 8.78 12.19 -22.07
CA PRO A 411 8.25 11.31 -23.11
C PRO A 411 6.80 11.71 -23.40
N PHE A 412 6.50 11.86 -24.69
CA PHE A 412 5.31 12.46 -25.27
C PHE A 412 4.00 12.23 -24.48
N ALA A 413 3.36 13.32 -24.03
CA ALA A 413 1.94 13.30 -23.67
C ALA A 413 1.11 13.43 -24.95
N ILE A 414 0.19 12.51 -25.18
CA ILE A 414 -0.64 12.52 -26.39
C ILE A 414 -2.00 13.06 -25.99
N LEU A 415 -2.31 14.26 -26.46
CA LEU A 415 -3.67 14.77 -26.69
C LEU A 415 -3.68 16.25 -27.09
N ASP A 416 -4.69 16.60 -27.90
CA ASP A 416 -5.00 17.94 -28.42
C ASP A 416 -5.84 18.79 -27.43
N TRP A 417 -6.22 18.28 -26.25
CA TRP A 417 -6.81 19.10 -25.17
C TRP A 417 -5.79 19.26 -24.04
N ASP A 418 -5.26 20.47 -23.92
CA ASP A 418 -4.26 20.88 -22.93
C ASP A 418 -4.72 22.27 -22.43
N PRO A 419 -5.41 22.34 -21.28
CA PRO A 419 -5.97 23.60 -20.80
C PRO A 419 -4.89 24.66 -20.55
N GLY A 420 -3.62 24.27 -20.33
CA GLY A 420 -2.50 25.21 -20.21
C GLY A 420 -1.94 25.75 -21.54
N ARG A 421 -2.38 25.20 -22.68
CA ARG A 421 -1.97 25.66 -24.03
C ARG A 421 -3.14 26.13 -24.89
N LEU A 422 -4.35 25.65 -24.62
CA LEU A 422 -5.58 25.95 -25.33
C LEU A 422 -6.64 26.35 -24.29
N ASP A 423 -6.81 27.67 -24.07
CA ASP A 423 -7.78 28.27 -23.14
C ASP A 423 -9.27 28.02 -23.51
N ASN A 424 -9.58 26.99 -24.31
CA ASN A 424 -10.96 26.65 -24.65
C ASN A 424 -11.45 25.49 -23.74
N PRO A 425 -12.26 25.77 -22.71
CA PRO A 425 -12.82 24.74 -21.84
C PRO A 425 -13.74 23.76 -22.58
N LEU A 426 -14.23 24.13 -23.77
CA LEU A 426 -15.12 23.31 -24.60
C LEU A 426 -14.38 22.47 -25.67
N ALA A 427 -13.04 22.43 -25.64
CA ALA A 427 -12.23 21.67 -26.59
C ALA A 427 -11.93 20.23 -26.12
N ILE A 428 -12.88 19.59 -25.43
CA ILE A 428 -12.74 18.20 -24.99
C ILE A 428 -12.72 17.28 -26.21
N ASN A 429 -11.65 16.47 -26.34
CA ASN A 429 -11.55 15.45 -27.37
C ASN A 429 -12.09 14.12 -26.83
N TRP A 430 -13.35 13.82 -27.16
CA TRP A 430 -13.99 12.55 -26.83
C TRP A 430 -14.57 11.86 -28.08
N PRO A 431 -14.43 10.54 -28.23
CA PRO A 431 -13.69 9.62 -27.36
C PRO A 431 -12.18 9.90 -27.37
N LEU A 432 -11.47 9.36 -26.38
CA LEU A 432 -10.02 9.40 -26.34
C LEU A 432 -9.43 8.83 -27.67
N PRO A 433 -8.29 9.35 -28.14
CA PRO A 433 -7.74 9.01 -29.46
C PRO A 433 -7.09 7.62 -29.55
N GLU A 434 -6.81 6.98 -28.42
CA GLU A 434 -6.21 5.64 -28.37
C GLU A 434 -7.21 4.55 -28.75
N ASP A 435 -6.72 3.53 -29.47
CA ASP A 435 -7.43 2.29 -29.74
C ASP A 435 -6.45 1.12 -29.57
N PHE A 436 -6.50 0.46 -28.42
CA PHE A 436 -5.65 -0.68 -28.12
C PHE A 436 -6.28 -2.03 -28.48
N SER A 437 -7.32 -2.04 -29.32
CA SER A 437 -7.76 -3.27 -29.98
C SER A 437 -6.69 -3.81 -30.91
N TYR A 438 -6.80 -5.09 -31.26
CA TYR A 438 -5.84 -5.75 -32.13
C TYR A 438 -6.45 -6.97 -32.83
N THR A 439 -5.74 -7.47 -33.86
CA THR A 439 -6.18 -8.64 -34.65
C THR A 439 -5.20 -9.82 -34.61
N THR A 440 -4.14 -9.76 -33.79
CA THR A 440 -3.13 -10.82 -33.68
C THR A 440 -3.75 -12.14 -33.19
N PRO A 441 -3.82 -13.20 -34.02
CA PRO A 441 -4.62 -14.39 -33.72
C PRO A 441 -4.19 -15.13 -32.44
N ALA A 442 -2.89 -15.16 -32.16
CA ALA A 442 -2.34 -15.84 -30.98
C ALA A 442 -2.82 -15.22 -29.66
N LEU A 443 -3.30 -13.97 -29.68
CA LEU A 443 -3.72 -13.24 -28.49
C LEU A 443 -5.24 -13.18 -28.30
N LEU A 444 -6.03 -13.59 -29.30
CA LEU A 444 -7.50 -13.48 -29.26
C LEU A 444 -8.18 -14.58 -28.45
N THR A 445 -7.46 -15.65 -28.11
CA THR A 445 -7.98 -16.79 -27.35
C THR A 445 -6.98 -17.31 -26.30
N ALA A 446 -5.98 -16.50 -25.95
CA ALA A 446 -4.90 -16.92 -25.07
C ALA A 446 -5.20 -16.70 -23.59
N GLY A 447 -6.29 -16.01 -23.23
CA GLY A 447 -6.70 -15.86 -21.85
C GLY A 447 -6.90 -17.21 -21.17
N THR A 448 -6.69 -17.26 -19.86
CA THR A 448 -7.03 -18.42 -19.03
C THR A 448 -8.50 -18.84 -19.17
N ASP A 449 -9.34 -17.90 -19.55
CA ASP A 449 -10.77 -18.03 -19.85
C ASP A 449 -11.09 -18.28 -21.35
N GLY A 450 -10.08 -18.38 -22.20
CA GLY A 450 -10.22 -18.53 -23.65
C GLY A 450 -10.59 -17.25 -24.41
N LEU A 451 -10.53 -16.08 -23.75
CA LEU A 451 -10.84 -14.77 -24.33
C LEU A 451 -9.57 -14.03 -24.81
N PRO A 452 -9.71 -12.87 -25.48
CA PRO A 452 -8.57 -12.02 -25.80
C PRO A 452 -7.80 -11.57 -24.56
N LEU A 453 -6.48 -11.46 -24.67
CA LEU A 453 -5.64 -10.87 -23.63
C LEU A 453 -5.80 -9.34 -23.57
N GLY A 454 -5.45 -8.77 -22.42
CA GLY A 454 -5.50 -7.33 -22.17
C GLY A 454 -6.89 -6.84 -21.79
N ASP A 455 -7.03 -5.52 -21.78
CA ASP A 455 -8.25 -4.79 -21.47
C ASP A 455 -9.39 -5.15 -22.45
N LEU A 456 -10.45 -5.78 -21.92
CA LEU A 456 -11.60 -6.20 -22.73
C LEU A 456 -12.54 -5.06 -23.10
N ASN A 457 -12.33 -3.81 -22.63
CA ASN A 457 -13.07 -2.65 -23.14
C ASN A 457 -12.91 -2.50 -24.66
N TRP A 458 -11.75 -2.90 -25.20
CA TRP A 458 -11.47 -2.93 -26.63
C TRP A 458 -12.12 -4.11 -27.37
N PHE A 459 -12.75 -5.04 -26.64
CA PHE A 459 -13.42 -6.23 -27.16
C PHE A 459 -14.80 -6.45 -26.50
N PRO A 460 -15.81 -5.60 -26.77
CA PRO A 460 -17.08 -5.59 -26.02
C PRO A 460 -17.82 -6.93 -25.96
N ALA A 461 -17.78 -7.73 -27.03
CA ALA A 461 -18.39 -9.06 -27.04
C ALA A 461 -17.67 -10.06 -26.13
N ALA A 462 -16.34 -9.99 -26.07
CA ALA A 462 -15.55 -10.80 -25.13
C ALA A 462 -15.76 -10.31 -23.70
N LYS A 463 -15.78 -9.00 -23.46
CA LYS A 463 -16.10 -8.42 -22.14
C LYS A 463 -17.44 -8.91 -21.60
N ALA A 464 -18.48 -8.93 -22.43
CA ALA A 464 -19.78 -9.45 -22.04
C ALA A 464 -19.72 -10.93 -21.62
N THR A 465 -18.91 -11.73 -22.33
CA THR A 465 -18.69 -13.15 -22.01
C THR A 465 -17.90 -13.31 -20.70
N TYR A 466 -16.85 -12.50 -20.51
CA TYR A 466 -16.07 -12.43 -19.29
C TYR A 466 -16.96 -12.13 -18.09
N LEU A 467 -17.70 -11.00 -18.12
CA LEU A 467 -18.54 -10.57 -17.01
C LEU A 467 -19.60 -11.62 -16.62
N ALA A 468 -20.15 -12.35 -17.60
CA ALA A 468 -21.11 -13.42 -17.35
C ALA A 468 -20.53 -14.64 -16.61
N ASN A 469 -19.22 -14.87 -16.71
CA ASN A 469 -18.52 -16.04 -16.14
C ASN A 469 -17.41 -15.67 -15.16
N ARG A 470 -17.28 -14.37 -14.85
CA ARG A 470 -16.13 -13.76 -14.17
C ARG A 470 -15.72 -14.47 -12.89
N THR A 471 -16.69 -14.85 -12.05
CA THR A 471 -16.41 -15.53 -10.78
C THR A 471 -15.71 -16.86 -10.99
N GLN A 472 -16.15 -17.65 -11.98
CA GLN A 472 -15.52 -18.92 -12.31
C GLN A 472 -14.12 -18.67 -12.88
N TYR A 473 -13.97 -17.74 -13.82
CA TYR A 473 -12.67 -17.45 -14.44
C TYR A 473 -11.61 -16.99 -13.43
N LEU A 474 -11.98 -16.13 -12.48
CA LEU A 474 -11.07 -15.73 -11.41
C LEU A 474 -10.75 -16.90 -10.46
N THR A 475 -11.73 -17.76 -10.17
CA THR A 475 -11.52 -18.97 -9.36
C THR A 475 -10.55 -19.93 -10.04
N ASP A 476 -10.70 -20.14 -11.36
CA ASP A 476 -9.83 -21.00 -12.15
C ASP A 476 -8.37 -20.51 -12.11
N ILE A 477 -8.13 -19.20 -12.13
CA ILE A 477 -6.79 -18.61 -11.97
C ILE A 477 -6.22 -18.90 -10.58
N VAL A 478 -7.02 -18.73 -9.53
CA VAL A 478 -6.59 -19.02 -8.14
C VAL A 478 -6.27 -20.51 -7.99
N ASP A 479 -7.11 -21.39 -8.52
CA ASP A 479 -6.97 -22.85 -8.41
C ASP A 479 -5.70 -23.38 -9.07
N LEU A 480 -5.11 -22.65 -10.04
CA LEU A 480 -3.79 -22.98 -10.59
C LEU A 480 -2.71 -23.05 -9.50
N THR A 481 -2.83 -22.22 -8.46
CA THR A 481 -1.86 -22.12 -7.36
C THR A 481 -2.08 -23.17 -6.26
N GLY A 482 -2.97 -24.13 -6.49
CA GLY A 482 -3.29 -25.19 -5.53
C GLY A 482 -4.31 -24.75 -4.47
N PRO A 483 -4.56 -25.59 -3.44
CA PRO A 483 -5.58 -25.31 -2.44
C PRO A 483 -5.26 -24.03 -1.66
N PRO A 484 -6.26 -23.34 -1.10
CA PRO A 484 -6.03 -22.17 -0.25
C PRO A 484 -5.00 -22.47 0.85
N PRO A 485 -4.14 -21.51 1.23
CA PRO A 485 -3.26 -21.69 2.37
C PRO A 485 -4.11 -21.99 3.62
N GLU A 486 -3.62 -22.89 4.47
CA GLU A 486 -4.24 -23.17 5.76
C GLU A 486 -4.10 -21.93 6.64
N ASN A 487 -5.15 -21.56 7.37
CA ASN A 487 -5.10 -20.40 8.24
C ASN A 487 -4.15 -20.70 9.40
N GLU A 488 -3.07 -19.93 9.47
CA GLU A 488 -2.35 -19.72 10.71
C GLU A 488 -3.33 -19.06 11.69
N ILE A 489 -3.49 -19.66 12.85
CA ILE A 489 -4.43 -19.24 13.91
C ILE A 489 -3.71 -18.85 15.20
N ASP A 490 -2.40 -19.07 15.25
CA ASP A 490 -1.52 -18.62 16.31
C ASP A 490 -0.08 -18.67 15.77
N GLY A 491 0.73 -17.69 16.14
CA GLY A 491 2.11 -17.56 15.67
C GLY A 491 2.93 -16.87 16.75
N LEU A 492 4.10 -17.42 17.07
CA LEU A 492 4.97 -16.86 18.09
C LEU A 492 6.43 -17.00 17.71
N ILE A 493 7.17 -15.90 17.79
CA ILE A 493 8.62 -15.90 17.76
C ILE A 493 9.12 -15.99 19.20
N VAL A 494 9.97 -16.96 19.49
CA VAL A 494 10.59 -17.14 20.81
C VAL A 494 12.09 -17.15 20.65
N GLN A 495 12.76 -16.24 21.35
CA GLN A 495 14.22 -16.18 21.42
C GLN A 495 14.79 -17.47 22.00
N ALA A 496 15.88 -17.99 21.45
CA ALA A 496 16.41 -19.29 21.84
C ALA A 496 16.81 -19.35 23.33
N GLU A 497 17.36 -18.26 23.86
CA GLU A 497 17.79 -18.14 25.25
C GLU A 497 16.64 -18.01 26.25
N ALA A 498 15.41 -17.76 25.78
CA ALA A 498 14.21 -17.89 26.60
C ALA A 498 13.89 -19.36 26.92
N GLY A 499 14.52 -20.31 26.21
CA GLY A 499 14.39 -21.74 26.43
C GLY A 499 15.22 -22.30 27.57
N THR A 500 14.91 -23.53 27.95
CA THR A 500 15.77 -24.33 28.84
C THR A 500 16.89 -24.94 28.01
N ILE A 501 18.12 -24.56 28.32
CA ILE A 501 19.33 -25.00 27.62
C ILE A 501 19.84 -26.31 28.24
N GLY A 502 20.15 -27.29 27.40
CA GLY A 502 20.70 -28.59 27.78
C GLY A 502 22.22 -28.58 27.97
N ASP A 503 22.78 -29.75 28.23
CA ASP A 503 24.23 -29.94 28.20
C ASP A 503 24.77 -29.67 26.79
N ASN A 504 26.04 -29.23 26.67
CA ASN A 504 26.68 -28.84 25.40
C ASN A 504 25.98 -27.69 24.64
N ALA A 505 25.35 -26.78 25.38
CA ALA A 505 24.81 -25.56 24.81
C ALA A 505 25.05 -24.37 25.75
N ALA A 506 25.24 -23.18 25.19
CA ALA A 506 25.57 -21.97 25.93
C ALA A 506 24.91 -20.73 25.32
N VAL A 507 24.42 -19.83 26.17
CA VAL A 507 23.99 -18.51 25.72
C VAL A 507 25.21 -17.72 25.30
N ASN A 508 25.19 -17.24 24.07
CA ASN A 508 26.10 -16.22 23.57
C ASN A 508 25.41 -14.86 23.68
N SER A 509 26.17 -13.84 24.04
CA SER A 509 25.70 -12.45 24.06
C SER A 509 26.68 -11.61 23.26
N VAL A 510 26.15 -10.71 22.44
CA VAL A 510 26.98 -9.78 21.68
C VAL A 510 27.18 -8.51 22.51
N GLU A 511 28.44 -8.16 22.81
CA GLU A 511 28.83 -6.89 23.45
C GLU A 511 29.36 -5.95 22.37
N GLY A 512 28.81 -4.72 22.24
CA GLY A 512 29.24 -3.74 21.24
C GLY A 512 28.38 -2.46 21.22
N PHE A 513 28.68 -1.56 20.28
CA PHE A 513 27.84 -0.40 19.98
C PHE A 513 26.76 -0.87 18.99
N THR A 514 25.51 -0.97 19.47
CA THR A 514 24.39 -1.48 18.68
C THR A 514 23.45 -0.34 18.32
N SER A 515 22.77 -0.48 17.18
CA SER A 515 21.71 0.45 16.79
C SER A 515 20.57 -0.27 16.11
N ILE A 516 19.41 0.36 16.17
CA ILE A 516 18.19 -0.07 15.51
C ILE A 516 18.04 0.77 14.26
N PHE A 517 17.88 0.10 13.13
CA PHE A 517 17.53 0.69 11.86
C PHE A 517 16.03 0.45 11.61
N VAL A 518 15.24 1.51 11.65
CA VAL A 518 13.79 1.41 11.43
C VAL A 518 13.50 1.59 9.95
N THR A 519 12.91 0.57 9.32
CA THR A 519 12.55 0.62 7.90
C THR A 519 11.05 0.70 7.70
N SER A 520 10.62 1.47 6.70
CA SER A 520 9.37 1.27 5.93
C SER A 520 8.24 0.54 6.70
N GLY A 521 7.53 1.26 7.56
CA GLY A 521 6.35 0.78 8.30
C GLY A 521 6.63 -0.04 9.58
N GLY A 522 7.90 -0.20 9.97
CA GLY A 522 8.28 -0.65 11.31
C GLY A 522 8.11 0.44 12.35
N PHE A 523 8.25 0.11 13.63
CA PHE A 523 8.31 1.08 14.71
C PHE A 523 9.20 0.53 15.83
N ILE A 524 9.67 1.39 16.73
CA ILE A 524 10.23 1.00 18.03
C ILE A 524 9.28 1.46 19.12
N GLU A 525 9.03 0.62 20.10
CA GLU A 525 8.20 0.95 21.25
C GLU A 525 8.90 0.56 22.55
N HIS A 526 8.85 1.47 23.52
CA HIS A 526 9.47 1.30 24.83
C HIS A 526 8.56 1.80 25.93
N THR A 527 8.43 0.98 26.97
CA THR A 527 7.63 1.30 28.14
C THR A 527 8.55 1.64 29.30
N PHE A 528 8.40 2.83 29.85
CA PHE A 528 9.21 3.33 30.95
C PHE A 528 8.33 3.83 32.09
N THR A 529 8.91 4.02 33.28
CA THR A 529 8.17 4.51 34.46
C THR A 529 8.83 5.75 35.03
N VAL A 530 8.07 6.83 35.17
CA VAL A 530 8.55 8.05 35.80
C VAL A 530 8.10 8.15 37.26
N PRO A 531 8.98 8.56 38.18
CA PRO A 531 8.72 8.45 39.63
C PRO A 531 7.83 9.55 40.21
N THR A 532 7.67 10.68 39.52
CA THR A 532 6.98 11.88 40.01
C THR A 532 6.33 12.64 38.87
N ASP A 533 5.23 13.34 39.13
CA ASP A 533 4.67 14.30 38.17
C ASP A 533 5.71 15.37 37.85
N GLY A 534 5.92 15.70 36.57
CA GLY A 534 6.91 16.69 36.17
C GLY A 534 7.09 16.82 34.66
N THR A 535 7.99 17.72 34.27
CA THR A 535 8.43 17.87 32.88
C THR A 535 9.68 17.03 32.66
N TYR A 536 9.66 16.23 31.60
CA TYR A 536 10.75 15.37 31.17
C TYR A 536 11.30 15.81 29.82
N GLY A 537 12.44 15.26 29.42
CA GLY A 537 13.04 15.41 28.09
C GLY A 537 13.49 14.06 27.56
N LEU A 538 13.85 14.02 26.27
CA LEU A 538 14.43 12.85 25.63
C LEU A 538 15.82 13.19 25.07
N ASN A 539 16.84 12.44 25.43
CA ASN A 539 18.12 12.45 24.70
C ASN A 539 18.08 11.34 23.67
N ILE A 540 18.08 11.69 22.39
CA ILE A 540 17.90 10.77 21.26
C ILE A 540 19.25 10.62 20.56
N ASN A 541 19.91 9.48 20.73
CA ASN A 541 21.15 9.16 20.05
C ASN A 541 20.85 8.54 18.67
N THR A 542 21.07 9.31 17.61
CA THR A 542 20.63 8.96 16.27
C THR A 542 21.71 9.17 15.20
N ASP A 543 21.61 8.42 14.09
CA ASP A 543 22.44 8.56 12.90
C ASP A 543 21.57 8.52 11.64
N LEU A 544 21.77 9.49 10.75
CA LEU A 544 21.09 9.58 9.46
C LEU A 544 21.74 8.69 8.37
N ARG A 545 22.89 8.08 8.67
CA ARG A 545 23.67 7.20 7.80
C ARG A 545 23.94 7.81 6.42
N GLY A 546 24.47 9.03 6.44
CA GLY A 546 24.78 9.84 5.27
C GLY A 546 23.56 10.45 4.56
N SER A 547 22.35 10.25 5.08
CA SER A 547 21.12 10.62 4.38
C SER A 547 20.38 11.77 5.08
N ASP A 548 20.66 13.00 4.67
CA ASP A 548 20.11 14.23 5.25
C ASP A 548 19.12 14.88 4.25
N PRO A 549 17.85 15.16 4.62
CA PRO A 549 17.19 15.03 5.94
C PRO A 549 16.40 13.71 6.13
N ARG A 550 15.87 13.46 7.35
CA ARG A 550 14.91 12.37 7.70
C ARG A 550 13.81 12.83 8.66
N GLY A 551 12.62 12.23 8.54
CA GLY A 551 11.43 12.56 9.33
C GLY A 551 10.83 11.33 10.03
N GLU A 552 10.59 11.45 11.33
CA GLU A 552 10.14 10.37 12.22
C GLU A 552 9.00 10.84 13.12
N ARG A 553 8.00 9.99 13.40
CA ARG A 553 6.92 10.28 14.36
C ARG A 553 7.30 9.77 15.74
N PHE A 554 7.19 10.63 16.75
CA PHE A 554 7.40 10.27 18.14
C PHE A 554 6.07 10.37 18.88
N LEU A 555 5.53 9.23 19.28
CA LEU A 555 4.23 9.08 19.94
C LEU A 555 4.47 8.75 21.41
N LEU A 556 4.05 9.62 22.32
CA LEU A 556 4.11 9.37 23.76
C LEU A 556 2.71 9.19 24.31
N ASP A 557 2.40 8.00 24.82
CA ASP A 557 1.04 7.58 25.18
C ASP A 557 0.02 7.83 24.05
N GLY A 558 0.47 7.69 22.80
CA GLY A 558 -0.32 7.95 21.60
C GLY A 558 -0.43 9.42 21.20
N LEU A 559 0.07 10.36 22.01
CA LEU A 559 0.19 11.77 21.64
C LEU A 559 1.42 11.96 20.76
N ASN A 560 1.23 12.47 19.55
CA ASN A 560 2.35 12.83 18.68
C ASN A 560 3.06 14.07 19.23
N LEU A 561 4.38 14.00 19.39
CA LEU A 561 5.18 15.03 20.03
C LEU A 561 5.50 16.23 19.11
N GLU A 562 5.12 16.24 17.82
CA GLU A 562 5.00 17.51 17.05
C GLU A 562 4.03 17.48 15.85
N ASN A 563 3.34 18.60 15.58
CA ASN A 563 2.65 18.89 14.32
C ASN A 563 2.37 20.40 14.09
N ASP A 564 3.17 21.07 13.25
CA ASP A 564 2.68 21.84 12.09
C ASP A 564 3.81 21.98 11.04
N ASP A 565 3.40 21.95 9.77
CA ASP A 565 4.18 22.21 8.54
C ASP A 565 5.01 21.11 7.89
N ASN A 566 4.94 19.83 8.31
CA ASN A 566 5.31 18.68 7.46
C ASN A 566 4.71 17.39 8.05
N ALA A 567 3.52 16.96 7.60
CA ALA A 567 2.93 15.62 7.86
C ALA A 567 2.93 15.06 9.32
N GLY A 568 3.19 15.90 10.33
CA GLY A 568 3.27 15.57 11.76
C GLY A 568 4.52 14.77 12.17
N GLU A 569 5.73 15.22 11.79
CA GLU A 569 6.99 14.48 11.99
C GLU A 569 8.07 15.35 12.66
N LEU A 570 9.00 14.73 13.42
CA LEU A 570 10.27 15.35 13.86
C LEU A 570 11.32 15.19 12.76
N PHE A 571 11.81 16.30 12.21
CA PHE A 571 12.79 16.34 11.12
C PHE A 571 14.24 16.53 11.59
N PHE A 572 15.07 15.50 11.43
CA PHE A 572 16.50 15.52 11.73
C PHE A 572 17.36 15.90 10.51
N CYS A 573 18.29 16.84 10.66
CA CYS A 573 19.10 17.39 9.55
C CYS A 573 20.38 18.14 9.98
N THR A 574 21.37 18.34 9.10
CA THR A 574 22.66 18.95 9.50
C THR A 574 22.78 20.45 9.28
N SER A 575 22.25 21.01 8.18
CA SER A 575 21.96 22.44 7.99
C SER A 575 21.47 22.73 6.57
N ALA A 576 20.20 23.12 6.45
CA ALA A 576 19.54 23.68 5.27
C ALA A 576 19.46 22.78 4.02
N TRP A 577 18.26 22.21 3.81
CA TRP A 577 17.85 21.64 2.53
C TRP A 577 17.02 22.63 1.72
N THR A 578 16.96 22.45 0.40
CA THR A 578 16.15 23.28 -0.50
C THR A 578 14.67 22.99 -0.33
N GLY A 579 13.97 23.75 0.52
CA GLY A 579 12.51 23.70 0.63
C GLY A 579 11.91 24.03 2.00
N GLY A 580 12.70 24.03 3.08
CA GLY A 580 12.21 24.29 4.45
C GLY A 580 13.31 24.66 5.45
N THR A 581 12.93 24.94 6.71
CA THR A 581 13.86 25.12 7.84
C THR A 581 14.19 23.78 8.47
N CYS A 582 15.41 23.63 8.98
CA CYS A 582 15.83 22.44 9.73
C CYS A 582 15.46 22.67 11.20
N ASP A 583 14.39 22.04 11.67
CA ASP A 583 13.81 22.35 12.98
C ASP A 583 14.50 21.55 14.12
N HIS A 584 15.05 20.37 13.82
CA HIS A 584 15.87 19.57 14.77
C HIS A 584 17.27 19.31 14.22
N PRO A 585 18.18 20.31 14.29
CA PRO A 585 19.52 20.18 13.75
C PRO A 585 20.38 19.21 14.56
N ILE A 586 21.07 18.34 13.85
CA ILE A 586 22.06 17.40 14.39
C ILE A 586 23.47 17.72 13.87
N ALA A 587 24.51 17.23 14.56
CA ALA A 587 25.88 17.67 14.29
C ALA A 587 26.48 17.14 12.97
N THR A 588 26.12 15.93 12.56
CA THR A 588 26.62 15.26 11.36
C THR A 588 25.49 14.40 10.75
N ALA A 589 25.56 14.15 9.44
CA ALA A 589 24.64 13.24 8.76
C ALA A 589 25.14 11.79 8.82
N ASP A 590 26.39 11.60 9.24
CA ASP A 590 27.09 10.32 9.27
C ASP A 590 27.76 10.20 10.64
N GLY A 591 27.44 9.11 11.34
CA GLY A 591 27.84 8.85 12.72
C GLY A 591 26.83 9.34 13.76
N PHE A 592 26.79 8.61 14.87
CA PHE A 592 25.84 8.85 15.96
C PHE A 592 26.03 10.18 16.66
N THR A 593 24.91 10.87 16.88
CA THR A 593 24.84 12.16 17.55
C THR A 593 23.61 12.24 18.43
N VAL A 594 23.76 12.89 19.59
CA VAL A 594 22.67 13.03 20.57
C VAL A 594 21.92 14.32 20.31
N TYR A 595 20.63 14.20 20.01
CA TYR A 595 19.68 15.30 19.95
C TYR A 595 18.85 15.37 21.24
N GLU A 596 18.68 16.56 21.82
CA GLU A 596 17.89 16.75 23.03
C GLU A 596 16.50 17.33 22.69
N LEU A 597 15.44 16.56 22.97
CA LEU A 597 14.05 16.98 22.81
C LEU A 597 13.46 17.45 24.15
N ARG A 598 12.87 18.65 24.16
CA ARG A 598 12.26 19.30 25.32
C ARG A 598 10.90 19.89 24.97
N ASN A 599 10.06 20.17 25.96
CA ASN A 599 8.74 20.77 25.74
C ASN A 599 8.76 22.11 24.99
N ASP A 600 9.81 22.92 25.16
CA ASP A 600 9.94 24.20 24.45
C ASP A 600 10.39 24.04 22.99
N HIS A 601 10.72 22.82 22.56
CA HIS A 601 10.87 22.46 21.15
C HIS A 601 9.54 22.02 20.52
N LEU A 602 8.51 21.68 21.32
CA LEU A 602 7.22 21.21 20.81
C LEU A 602 6.30 22.40 20.50
N ILE A 603 5.46 22.26 19.47
CA ILE A 603 4.50 23.29 19.04
C ILE A 603 3.05 22.79 19.08
N ASN A 604 2.10 23.73 19.02
CA ASN A 604 0.65 23.49 18.97
C ASN A 604 0.09 22.59 20.09
N ASP A 605 -0.62 21.51 19.74
CA ASP A 605 -1.32 20.63 20.69
C ASP A 605 -0.34 19.75 21.50
N ALA A 606 0.96 19.76 21.17
CA ALA A 606 2.01 19.01 21.84
C ALA A 606 2.81 19.85 22.86
N VAL A 607 2.46 21.12 23.12
CA VAL A 607 3.21 22.01 24.05
C VAL A 607 3.39 21.48 25.47
N ASP A 608 2.57 20.51 25.88
CA ASP A 608 2.67 19.81 27.17
C ASP A 608 3.00 18.31 27.01
N GLY A 609 3.45 17.87 25.83
CA GLY A 609 3.62 16.45 25.48
C GLY A 609 4.62 15.71 26.35
N LEU A 610 5.61 16.39 26.93
CA LEU A 610 6.56 15.82 27.90
C LEU A 610 6.25 16.21 29.36
N VAL A 611 5.04 16.71 29.64
CA VAL A 611 4.53 16.84 31.02
C VAL A 611 3.89 15.52 31.42
N LEU A 612 4.63 14.71 32.18
CA LEU A 612 4.22 13.36 32.55
C LEU A 612 3.76 13.29 34.00
N THR A 613 2.77 12.45 34.25
CA THR A 613 2.34 12.08 35.62
C THR A 613 3.19 10.94 36.15
N ALA A 614 3.33 10.80 37.47
CA ALA A 614 3.97 9.63 38.05
C ALA A 614 3.26 8.34 37.62
N GLY A 615 3.97 7.44 36.95
CA GLY A 615 3.36 6.26 36.34
C GLY A 615 4.16 5.69 35.20
N THR A 616 3.54 4.70 34.54
CA THR A 616 4.09 4.03 33.36
C THR A 616 3.62 4.75 32.11
N HIS A 617 4.55 4.95 31.18
CA HIS A 617 4.34 5.64 29.91
C HIS A 617 4.96 4.82 28.78
N THR A 618 4.46 5.03 27.56
CA THR A 618 4.95 4.33 26.37
C THR A 618 5.41 5.35 25.34
N LEU A 619 6.69 5.26 24.95
CA LEU A 619 7.27 5.98 23.83
C LEU A 619 7.32 5.07 22.62
N ARG A 620 6.74 5.52 21.51
CA ARG A 620 6.78 4.86 20.21
C ARG A 620 7.43 5.79 19.17
N ILE A 621 8.27 5.23 18.31
CA ILE A 621 8.90 5.96 17.21
C ILE A 621 8.68 5.18 15.91
N GLU A 622 8.20 5.85 14.88
CA GLU A 622 7.92 5.23 13.58
C GLU A 622 8.37 6.13 12.42
N PRO A 623 8.94 5.54 11.35
CA PRO A 623 9.41 6.29 10.20
C PRO A 623 8.20 6.70 9.37
N VAL A 624 8.17 7.96 8.97
CA VAL A 624 7.14 8.44 8.04
C VAL A 624 7.64 8.35 6.61
N TRP A 625 8.92 8.64 6.39
CA TRP A 625 9.60 8.39 5.12
C TRP A 625 11.11 8.21 5.33
N GLY A 626 11.71 7.36 4.50
CA GLY A 626 13.14 7.07 4.60
C GLY A 626 13.45 6.03 5.68
N TYR A 627 14.64 6.18 6.27
CA TYR A 627 15.19 5.28 7.29
C TYR A 627 16.11 6.08 8.21
N GLN A 628 16.16 5.70 9.48
CA GLN A 628 17.00 6.33 10.48
C GLN A 628 17.47 5.29 11.49
N ALA A 629 18.69 5.50 12.02
CA ALA A 629 19.24 4.65 13.06
C ALA A 629 19.13 5.30 14.44
N PHE A 630 18.80 4.50 15.46
CA PHE A 630 18.77 4.90 16.86
C PHE A 630 19.65 3.96 17.68
N ALA A 631 20.61 4.50 18.41
CA ALA A 631 21.49 3.70 19.28
C ALA A 631 21.07 3.74 20.75
N GLU A 632 20.43 4.82 21.21
CA GLU A 632 19.99 4.97 22.60
C GLU A 632 18.97 6.11 22.71
N ILE A 633 17.95 5.95 23.55
CA ILE A 633 17.07 7.06 23.92
C ILE A 633 16.94 7.13 25.44
N GLU A 634 17.38 8.23 26.04
CA GLU A 634 17.27 8.43 27.48
C GLU A 634 16.08 9.33 27.79
N VAL A 635 15.28 8.92 28.77
CA VAL A 635 14.29 9.80 29.41
C VAL A 635 15.01 10.55 30.53
N VAL A 636 15.00 11.88 30.49
CA VAL A 636 15.68 12.73 31.48
C VAL A 636 14.69 13.60 32.25
N ASP A 637 14.93 13.75 33.56
CA ASP A 637 14.17 14.69 34.38
C ASP A 637 14.58 16.15 34.14
N ALA A 638 13.83 17.11 34.70
CA ALA A 638 14.14 18.54 34.61
C ALA A 638 15.51 18.95 35.17
N GLY A 639 16.18 18.08 35.95
CA GLY A 639 17.54 18.26 36.45
C GLY A 639 18.62 17.67 35.55
N GLY A 640 18.25 17.01 34.46
CA GLY A 640 19.15 16.30 33.55
C GLY A 640 19.57 14.91 34.06
N THR A 641 18.85 14.34 35.03
CA THR A 641 19.09 12.97 35.51
C THR A 641 18.36 11.99 34.61
N VAL A 642 19.07 11.00 34.08
CA VAL A 642 18.47 9.88 33.35
C VAL A 642 17.60 9.07 34.31
N VAL A 643 16.30 9.01 34.02
CA VAL A 643 15.31 8.25 34.78
C VAL A 643 15.03 6.89 34.15
N ASP A 644 15.24 6.77 32.84
CA ASP A 644 15.09 5.55 32.09
C ASP A 644 15.93 5.63 30.80
N THR A 645 16.36 4.49 30.29
CA THR A 645 17.13 4.40 29.04
C THR A 645 16.52 3.28 28.21
N MET A 646 16.19 3.60 26.96
CA MET A 646 15.87 2.65 25.93
C MET A 646 17.15 2.31 25.17
N THR A 647 17.62 1.08 25.32
CA THR A 647 18.71 0.54 24.50
C THR A 647 18.17 -0.39 23.41
N PRO A 648 18.93 -0.68 22.33
CA PRO A 648 18.49 -1.57 21.26
C PRO A 648 17.99 -2.95 21.73
N PRO A 649 18.61 -3.62 22.74
CA PRO A 649 18.08 -4.86 23.29
C PRO A 649 16.70 -4.76 23.96
N GLU A 650 16.22 -3.55 24.23
CA GLU A 650 15.01 -3.26 24.99
C GLU A 650 13.90 -2.65 24.12
N ALA A 651 14.17 -2.29 22.86
CA ALA A 651 13.16 -1.79 21.94
C ALA A 651 12.41 -2.96 21.30
N ILE A 652 11.19 -3.19 21.77
CA ILE A 652 10.43 -4.39 21.43
C ILE A 652 9.53 -4.04 20.25
N THR A 653 9.96 -4.26 19.00
CA THR A 653 9.01 -4.39 17.87
C THR A 653 9.55 -4.90 16.52
N GLU A 654 8.62 -5.40 15.70
CA GLU A 654 8.85 -6.00 14.38
C GLU A 654 9.19 -4.97 13.29
N GLY A 655 10.13 -5.28 12.39
CA GLY A 655 10.50 -4.43 11.25
C GLY A 655 11.73 -3.54 11.47
N VAL A 656 12.44 -3.79 12.57
CA VAL A 656 13.73 -3.20 12.92
C VAL A 656 14.86 -4.09 12.40
N GLU A 657 15.85 -3.52 11.74
CA GLU A 657 17.13 -4.18 11.44
C GLU A 657 18.14 -3.79 12.53
N GLU A 658 18.65 -4.78 13.25
CA GLU A 658 19.67 -4.58 14.28
C GLU A 658 21.05 -4.48 13.61
N VAL A 659 21.81 -3.44 13.94
CA VAL A 659 23.17 -3.24 13.46
C VAL A 659 24.13 -3.33 14.63
N CYS A 660 25.00 -4.34 14.61
CA CYS A 660 26.15 -4.43 15.49
C CYS A 660 27.33 -3.67 14.83
N GLU A 661 27.83 -2.59 15.45
CA GLU A 661 29.08 -1.94 15.05
C GLU A 661 30.27 -2.49 15.86
N ASP A 662 31.45 -2.52 15.22
CA ASP A 662 32.73 -3.18 15.58
C ASP A 662 32.85 -4.66 15.14
N ASP A 663 33.51 -4.93 13.99
CA ASP A 663 34.08 -6.22 13.48
C ASP A 663 33.29 -7.55 13.65
N THR A 664 32.12 -7.57 14.30
CA THR A 664 31.23 -8.71 14.51
C THR A 664 30.29 -8.81 13.32
N GLN A 665 30.40 -9.90 12.55
CA GLN A 665 29.66 -10.08 11.30
C GLN A 665 28.23 -10.62 11.49
N TYR A 666 27.87 -11.11 12.68
CA TYR A 666 26.55 -11.66 13.00
C TYR A 666 25.96 -11.02 14.26
N CYS A 667 24.69 -10.61 14.17
CA CYS A 667 23.94 -9.92 15.22
C CYS A 667 22.62 -10.69 15.44
N PRO A 668 22.52 -11.57 16.46
CA PRO A 668 21.29 -12.32 16.73
C PRO A 668 20.20 -11.38 17.25
N GLN A 669 18.95 -11.68 16.94
CA GLN A 669 17.81 -10.84 17.32
C GLN A 669 17.71 -10.76 18.85
N GLY A 670 17.57 -9.54 19.41
CA GLY A 670 17.60 -9.38 20.87
C GLY A 670 18.98 -9.63 21.50
N PHE A 671 20.05 -9.63 20.69
CA PHE A 671 21.47 -9.65 21.08
C PHE A 671 21.93 -10.89 21.85
N LYS A 672 21.14 -11.97 21.80
CA LYS A 672 21.49 -13.26 22.38
C LYS A 672 21.16 -14.37 21.41
N SER A 673 22.01 -15.37 21.41
CA SER A 673 21.79 -16.63 20.72
C SER A 673 22.16 -17.77 21.65
N VAL A 674 21.81 -18.98 21.27
CA VAL A 674 22.26 -20.19 21.95
C VAL A 674 23.13 -20.99 21.01
N ASN A 675 24.42 -21.04 21.31
CA ASN A 675 25.32 -21.96 20.66
C ASN A 675 25.01 -23.38 21.12
N LEU A 676 24.77 -24.23 20.13
CA LEU A 676 24.48 -25.64 20.26
C LEU A 676 25.66 -26.40 19.64
N ASP A 677 26.60 -26.82 20.49
CA ASP A 677 27.62 -27.78 20.08
C ASP A 677 26.96 -29.14 19.76
N MET A 678 27.71 -30.09 19.21
CA MET A 678 27.25 -31.48 19.05
C MET A 678 26.61 -32.05 20.33
N ASP A 679 25.43 -32.64 20.17
CA ASP A 679 24.54 -33.15 21.24
C ASP A 679 23.96 -32.04 22.16
N GLY A 680 24.14 -30.78 21.80
CA GLY A 680 23.53 -29.62 22.44
C GLY A 680 22.03 -29.56 22.18
N SER A 681 21.28 -29.01 23.14
CA SER A 681 19.83 -28.84 22.98
C SER A 681 19.27 -27.56 23.60
N VAL A 682 18.18 -27.07 23.01
CA VAL A 682 17.33 -25.99 23.52
C VAL A 682 15.90 -26.49 23.57
N THR A 683 15.24 -26.33 24.71
CA THR A 683 13.83 -26.72 24.90
C THR A 683 12.97 -25.49 25.17
N LEU A 684 11.98 -25.29 24.32
CA LEU A 684 10.99 -24.22 24.42
C LEU A 684 9.63 -24.80 24.80
N ALA A 685 8.88 -24.09 25.63
CA ALA A 685 7.50 -24.45 25.94
C ALA A 685 6.56 -23.54 25.16
N TYR A 686 5.61 -24.11 24.44
CA TYR A 686 4.65 -23.35 23.66
C TYR A 686 3.22 -23.89 23.88
N PRO A 687 2.27 -23.02 24.30
CA PRO A 687 0.88 -23.41 24.49
C PRO A 687 0.15 -23.53 23.15
N ILE A 688 -0.48 -24.68 22.93
CA ILE A 688 -1.39 -24.93 21.81
C ILE A 688 -2.82 -24.80 22.33
N ILE A 689 -3.53 -23.77 21.89
CA ILE A 689 -4.78 -23.32 22.52
C ILE A 689 -5.99 -24.17 22.09
N GLU A 690 -6.10 -24.59 20.82
CA GLU A 690 -7.24 -25.39 20.32
C GLU A 690 -6.84 -26.76 19.75
N GLY A 691 -7.83 -27.64 19.55
CA GLY A 691 -7.61 -29.01 19.11
C GLY A 691 -7.74 -29.24 17.62
N GLY A 692 -6.97 -30.21 17.12
CA GLY A 692 -6.91 -30.54 15.70
C GLY A 692 -5.95 -29.64 14.92
N GLN A 693 -4.93 -29.08 15.56
CA GLN A 693 -4.00 -28.16 14.92
C GLN A 693 -2.78 -28.91 14.34
N SER A 694 -2.07 -28.26 13.43
CA SER A 694 -0.70 -28.67 13.07
C SER A 694 0.24 -27.50 13.30
N VAL A 695 1.47 -27.77 13.74
CA VAL A 695 2.48 -26.75 13.99
C VAL A 695 3.60 -26.87 12.96
N THR A 696 4.01 -25.74 12.40
CA THR A 696 5.29 -25.58 11.72
C THR A 696 6.24 -24.88 12.67
N VAL A 697 7.46 -25.39 12.75
CA VAL A 697 8.52 -24.81 13.58
C VAL A 697 9.68 -24.44 12.66
N VAL A 698 10.07 -23.17 12.66
CA VAL A 698 11.20 -22.66 11.89
C VAL A 698 12.30 -22.24 12.84
N PHE A 699 13.50 -22.75 12.59
CA PHE A 699 14.70 -22.43 13.34
C PHE A 699 15.57 -21.49 12.52
N PHE A 700 15.94 -20.37 13.13
CA PHE A 700 16.83 -19.37 12.56
C PHE A 700 18.19 -19.50 13.23
N TYR A 701 19.25 -19.72 12.43
CA TYR A 701 20.54 -20.13 12.95
C TYR A 701 21.71 -19.63 12.09
N GLU A 702 22.91 -19.62 12.65
CA GLU A 702 24.17 -19.54 11.90
C GLU A 702 24.93 -20.88 11.98
N SER A 703 25.57 -21.31 10.90
CA SER A 703 26.45 -22.48 10.93
C SER A 703 27.49 -22.43 9.80
N GLU A 704 28.77 -22.35 10.14
CA GLU A 704 29.86 -22.31 9.14
C GLU A 704 30.02 -23.62 8.34
N SER A 705 29.84 -24.77 9.01
CA SER A 705 30.08 -26.10 8.42
C SER A 705 28.79 -26.86 8.10
N GLY A 706 27.64 -26.30 8.48
CA GLY A 706 26.37 -27.03 8.54
C GLY A 706 26.33 -28.02 9.71
N ALA A 707 25.13 -28.52 9.99
CA ALA A 707 24.85 -29.45 11.07
C ALA A 707 23.69 -30.39 10.72
N SER A 708 23.42 -31.36 11.58
CA SER A 708 22.19 -32.13 11.55
C SER A 708 21.66 -32.32 12.96
N GLY A 709 20.35 -32.43 13.09
CA GLY A 709 19.67 -32.49 14.38
C GLY A 709 18.29 -33.08 14.28
N GLU A 710 17.57 -33.03 15.39
CA GLU A 710 16.21 -33.52 15.52
C GLU A 710 15.37 -32.53 16.32
N LEU A 711 14.14 -32.31 15.88
CA LEU A 711 13.10 -31.70 16.69
C LEU A 711 12.35 -32.80 17.43
N LEU A 712 12.29 -32.69 18.75
CA LEU A 712 11.43 -33.49 19.62
C LEU A 712 10.25 -32.66 20.12
N ILE A 713 9.06 -33.25 20.13
CA ILE A 713 7.87 -32.69 20.78
C ILE A 713 7.49 -33.59 21.94
N ASP A 714 7.42 -33.04 23.14
CA ASP A 714 7.21 -33.76 24.41
C ASP A 714 8.16 -34.94 24.59
N GLY A 715 9.41 -34.79 24.13
CA GLY A 715 10.45 -35.81 24.18
C GLY A 715 10.32 -36.93 23.13
N ALA A 716 9.36 -36.85 22.21
CA ALA A 716 9.23 -37.76 21.07
C ALA A 716 9.77 -37.12 19.79
N SER A 717 10.54 -37.87 19.01
CA SER A 717 11.03 -37.46 17.68
C SER A 717 9.88 -37.04 16.78
N ALA A 718 9.95 -35.80 16.28
CA ALA A 718 8.94 -35.21 15.40
C ALA A 718 9.47 -34.93 13.99
N ALA A 719 10.73 -34.48 13.87
CA ALA A 719 11.36 -34.24 12.56
C ALA A 719 12.89 -34.34 12.64
N ASN A 720 13.52 -34.91 11.62
CA ASN A 720 14.97 -34.79 11.40
C ASN A 720 15.26 -33.51 10.63
N LEU A 721 16.30 -32.78 11.04
CA LEU A 721 16.67 -31.48 10.51
C LEU A 721 18.08 -31.52 9.95
N THR A 722 18.26 -30.91 8.79
CA THR A 722 19.57 -30.69 8.17
C THR A 722 19.79 -29.19 8.07
N PHE A 723 20.81 -28.72 8.77
CA PHE A 723 21.22 -27.33 8.79
C PHE A 723 22.28 -27.16 7.70
N THR A 724 21.92 -26.48 6.61
CA THR A 724 22.88 -26.14 5.58
C THR A 724 23.87 -25.09 6.10
N PRO A 725 25.15 -25.15 5.70
CA PRO A 725 26.09 -24.09 6.02
C PRO A 725 25.54 -22.73 5.55
N SER A 726 25.60 -21.73 6.42
CA SER A 726 25.36 -20.34 6.06
C SER A 726 26.70 -19.63 5.85
N PRO A 727 26.80 -18.72 4.86
CA PRO A 727 27.96 -17.84 4.76
C PRO A 727 28.18 -17.08 6.08
N GLU A 728 29.44 -16.77 6.41
CA GLU A 728 29.81 -16.01 7.62
C GLU A 728 28.99 -14.70 7.71
N GLY A 729 28.34 -14.46 8.84
CA GLY A 729 27.46 -13.31 9.06
C GLY A 729 26.07 -13.42 8.43
N SER A 730 25.73 -14.55 7.82
CA SER A 730 24.41 -14.80 7.22
C SER A 730 23.59 -15.79 8.03
N ARG A 731 22.30 -15.48 8.20
CA ARG A 731 21.34 -16.35 8.89
C ARG A 731 20.79 -17.42 7.94
N GLY A 732 20.89 -18.68 8.36
CA GLY A 732 20.21 -19.82 7.77
C GLY A 732 18.85 -20.08 8.40
N THR A 733 18.00 -20.82 7.69
CA THR A 733 16.68 -21.25 8.17
C THR A 733 16.48 -22.72 7.90
N VAL A 734 15.93 -23.45 8.89
CA VAL A 734 15.44 -24.81 8.67
C VAL A 734 14.03 -24.96 9.22
N THR A 735 13.15 -25.59 8.43
CA THR A 735 11.73 -25.70 8.72
C THR A 735 11.37 -27.15 9.02
N ALA A 736 10.77 -27.38 10.19
CA ALA A 736 10.04 -28.59 10.51
C ALA A 736 8.55 -28.38 10.18
N SER A 737 8.12 -28.78 8.99
CA SER A 737 6.77 -28.46 8.50
C SER A 737 5.71 -29.44 8.99
N ARG A 738 4.54 -28.90 9.39
CA ARG A 738 3.25 -29.61 9.51
C ARG A 738 3.23 -30.83 10.43
N ILE A 739 3.50 -30.60 11.70
CA ILE A 739 3.44 -31.62 12.74
C ILE A 739 2.07 -31.55 13.43
N ASN A 740 1.26 -32.59 13.31
CA ASN A 740 -0.05 -32.64 14.00
C ASN A 740 0.13 -32.61 15.51
N ILE A 741 -0.60 -31.73 16.19
CA ILE A 741 -0.46 -31.52 17.63
C ILE A 741 -1.82 -31.33 18.30
N THR A 742 -1.92 -31.76 19.56
CA THR A 742 -3.13 -31.63 20.37
C THR A 742 -3.13 -30.30 21.13
N PRO A 743 -4.27 -29.83 21.66
CA PRO A 743 -4.24 -28.68 22.55
C PRO A 743 -3.55 -29.05 23.86
N GLY A 744 -2.81 -28.09 24.42
CA GLY A 744 -1.99 -28.24 25.62
C GLY A 744 -0.69 -27.47 25.53
N THR A 745 0.02 -27.32 26.64
CA THR A 745 1.39 -26.82 26.61
C THR A 745 2.31 -27.96 26.20
N HIS A 746 3.02 -27.77 25.09
CA HIS A 746 3.95 -28.73 24.52
C HIS A 746 5.39 -28.23 24.66
N THR A 747 6.33 -29.15 24.85
CA THR A 747 7.76 -28.82 24.85
C THR A 747 8.37 -29.17 23.50
N PHE A 748 9.03 -28.21 22.88
CA PHE A 748 9.73 -28.33 21.61
C PHE A 748 11.22 -28.30 21.90
N THR A 749 11.90 -29.43 21.73
CA THR A 749 13.33 -29.55 21.94
C THR A 749 14.02 -29.65 20.59
N LEU A 750 14.86 -28.67 20.27
CA LEU A 750 15.87 -28.86 19.23
C LEU A 750 17.09 -29.54 19.84
N SER A 751 17.58 -30.61 19.22
CA SER A 751 18.85 -31.24 19.55
C SER A 751 19.73 -31.32 18.30
N THR A 752 21.00 -30.93 18.40
CA THR A 752 21.98 -31.25 17.36
C THR A 752 22.45 -32.70 17.53
N THR A 753 22.91 -33.30 16.44
CA THR A 753 23.47 -34.67 16.41
C THR A 753 24.84 -34.69 15.72
N THR A 754 25.09 -33.75 14.80
CA THR A 754 26.40 -33.55 14.18
C THR A 754 26.61 -32.06 13.90
N GLY A 755 27.84 -31.57 14.07
CA GLY A 755 28.16 -30.17 13.81
C GLY A 755 27.49 -29.24 14.82
N ASP A 756 27.83 -27.97 14.70
CA ASP A 756 27.46 -26.95 15.66
C ASP A 756 26.65 -25.87 14.94
N ILE A 757 25.68 -25.29 15.65
CA ILE A 757 24.89 -24.16 15.18
C ILE A 757 24.82 -23.09 16.26
N ASP A 758 24.68 -21.85 15.86
CA ASP A 758 24.27 -20.76 16.76
C ASP A 758 22.79 -20.47 16.49
N LEU A 759 21.91 -20.90 17.40
CA LEU A 759 20.46 -20.73 17.26
C LEU A 759 20.05 -19.36 17.79
N ASP A 760 19.39 -18.58 16.95
CA ASP A 760 18.92 -17.23 17.27
C ASP A 760 17.54 -17.27 17.91
N TYR A 761 16.51 -17.54 17.11
CA TYR A 761 15.14 -17.71 17.57
C TYR A 761 14.42 -18.83 16.84
N VAL A 762 13.28 -19.19 17.41
CA VAL A 762 12.37 -20.20 16.86
C VAL A 762 11.02 -19.54 16.60
N GLN A 763 10.52 -19.70 15.38
CA GLN A 763 9.18 -19.29 15.02
C GLN A 763 8.25 -20.50 15.04
N PHE A 764 7.19 -20.40 15.84
CA PHE A 764 6.06 -21.32 15.83
C PHE A 764 4.96 -20.73 14.97
N ALA A 765 4.34 -21.58 14.15
CA ALA A 765 3.09 -21.26 13.49
C ALA A 765 2.12 -22.42 13.60
N VAL A 766 0.96 -22.14 14.16
CA VAL A 766 -0.11 -23.09 14.41
C VAL A 766 -1.16 -22.90 13.35
N PHE A 767 -1.45 -23.98 12.65
CA PHE A 767 -2.48 -24.02 11.63
C PHE A 767 -3.70 -24.75 12.17
N ALA A 768 -4.88 -24.18 11.93
CA ALA A 768 -6.12 -24.91 12.13
C ALA A 768 -6.13 -26.13 11.21
N ASN A 769 -6.64 -27.28 11.66
CA ASN A 769 -7.24 -28.19 10.68
C ASN A 769 -8.31 -27.38 9.93
N PRO A 770 -8.55 -27.62 8.64
CA PRO A 770 -9.57 -26.93 7.83
C PRO A 770 -11.02 -26.98 8.36
N ASN A 771 -11.27 -27.47 9.58
CA ASN A 771 -12.57 -27.65 10.20
C ASN A 771 -12.79 -26.96 11.57
N SER A 772 -11.87 -26.17 12.16
CA SER A 772 -12.16 -25.44 13.42
C SER A 772 -12.47 -23.95 13.20
N THR A 773 -13.52 -23.49 13.89
CA THR A 773 -14.13 -22.15 13.75
C THR A 773 -13.85 -21.35 15.03
N GLY A 774 -12.65 -20.79 15.17
CA GLY A 774 -12.26 -19.97 16.35
C GLY A 774 -12.57 -18.48 16.20
N LEU A 775 -13.10 -17.84 17.24
CA LEU A 775 -13.21 -16.37 17.41
C LEU A 775 -11.83 -15.75 17.67
N GLU A 776 -11.59 -14.50 17.26
CA GLU A 776 -10.31 -13.77 17.39
C GLU A 776 -10.59 -12.58 18.30
N PRO A 777 -10.02 -12.55 19.51
CA PRO A 777 -10.17 -11.45 20.44
C PRO A 777 -9.21 -10.28 20.11
N LEU A 778 -9.67 -9.04 20.29
CA LEU A 778 -8.84 -7.84 20.37
C LEU A 778 -8.74 -7.30 21.82
N PRO A 779 -7.80 -6.39 22.13
CA PRO A 779 -7.48 -5.92 23.49
C PRO A 779 -8.59 -5.22 24.30
N GLU A 780 -9.79 -5.00 23.74
CA GLU A 780 -10.89 -4.26 24.39
C GLU A 780 -12.17 -5.09 24.64
N GLY A 781 -12.08 -6.42 24.60
CA GLY A 781 -13.17 -7.30 25.06
C GLY A 781 -14.35 -7.47 24.09
N TRP A 782 -14.21 -7.05 22.83
CA TRP A 782 -15.11 -7.40 21.72
C TRP A 782 -14.39 -8.28 20.68
N SER A 783 -15.13 -9.14 19.98
CA SER A 783 -14.56 -10.14 19.06
C SER A 783 -15.54 -10.56 17.98
N LEU A 784 -15.05 -10.87 16.78
CA LEU A 784 -15.82 -11.42 15.66
C LEU A 784 -15.39 -12.86 15.39
N GLY A 785 -16.39 -13.73 15.25
CA GLY A 785 -16.22 -15.17 15.15
C GLY A 785 -16.40 -15.68 13.74
N ASN A 786 -15.76 -16.82 13.49
CA ASN A 786 -15.97 -17.55 12.26
C ASN A 786 -17.45 -17.90 12.04
N SER A 787 -17.87 -17.90 10.77
CA SER A 787 -19.18 -18.41 10.39
C SER A 787 -19.21 -19.93 10.55
N PHE A 788 -20.32 -20.50 11.05
CA PHE A 788 -20.49 -21.96 11.12
C PHE A 788 -21.90 -22.41 10.67
N PRO A 789 -22.01 -23.46 9.82
CA PRO A 789 -20.90 -24.16 9.18
C PRO A 789 -20.18 -23.28 8.15
N ASN A 790 -18.88 -23.52 7.96
CA ASN A 790 -18.08 -22.99 6.86
C ASN A 790 -17.30 -24.17 6.24
N PRO A 791 -17.57 -24.58 4.99
CA PRO A 791 -18.50 -23.97 4.04
C PRO A 791 -19.97 -23.99 4.47
N ALA A 792 -20.67 -22.89 4.23
CA ALA A 792 -22.06 -22.67 4.53
C ALA A 792 -22.95 -23.20 3.41
N SER A 793 -23.90 -24.08 3.73
CA SER A 793 -24.93 -24.53 2.80
C SER A 793 -26.32 -24.19 3.35
N GLY A 794 -27.04 -23.31 2.65
CA GLY A 794 -28.35 -22.80 3.02
C GLY A 794 -28.36 -21.76 4.16
N ALA A 795 -27.58 -21.95 5.22
CA ALA A 795 -27.39 -20.94 6.26
C ALA A 795 -26.07 -21.13 7.03
N ALA A 796 -25.58 -20.04 7.63
CA ALA A 796 -24.53 -20.07 8.65
C ALA A 796 -24.88 -19.16 9.83
N SER A 797 -24.21 -19.38 10.96
CA SER A 797 -24.25 -18.53 12.13
C SER A 797 -22.92 -17.79 12.26
N ILE A 798 -22.98 -16.51 12.59
CA ILE A 798 -21.81 -15.67 12.89
C ILE A 798 -21.96 -15.25 14.35
N GLN A 799 -20.93 -15.51 15.14
CA GLN A 799 -20.87 -15.10 16.54
C GLN A 799 -20.00 -13.86 16.69
N PHE A 800 -20.34 -12.99 17.63
CA PHE A 800 -19.48 -11.90 18.05
C PHE A 800 -19.75 -11.56 19.51
N GLN A 801 -18.84 -10.83 20.16
CA GLN A 801 -18.99 -10.38 21.53
C GLN A 801 -18.76 -8.88 21.61
N LEU A 802 -19.48 -8.20 22.50
CA LEU A 802 -19.27 -6.77 22.82
C LEU A 802 -18.81 -6.61 24.27
N GLY A 803 -17.80 -5.77 24.50
CA GLY A 803 -17.31 -5.42 25.83
C GLY A 803 -18.29 -4.53 26.61
N GLU A 804 -18.99 -3.65 25.90
CA GLU A 804 -20.05 -2.78 26.43
C GLU A 804 -21.23 -2.66 25.45
N SER A 805 -22.27 -1.90 25.82
CA SER A 805 -23.42 -1.71 24.91
C SER A 805 -23.06 -0.65 23.87
N ALA A 806 -23.25 -0.96 22.59
CA ALA A 806 -22.82 -0.12 21.48
C ALA A 806 -23.76 -0.24 20.27
N ASP A 807 -23.72 0.73 19.37
CA ASP A 807 -24.32 0.62 18.05
C ASP A 807 -23.46 -0.27 17.16
N VAL A 808 -24.06 -1.32 16.60
CA VAL A 808 -23.35 -2.37 15.86
C VAL A 808 -23.92 -2.52 14.47
N GLN A 809 -23.05 -2.59 13.47
CA GLN A 809 -23.41 -3.04 12.14
C GLN A 809 -22.66 -4.33 11.81
N LEU A 810 -23.38 -5.41 11.50
CA LEU A 810 -22.80 -6.63 10.92
C LEU A 810 -23.33 -6.82 9.51
N ALA A 811 -22.49 -6.65 8.50
CA ALA A 811 -22.86 -6.80 7.10
C ALA A 811 -22.03 -7.88 6.40
N VAL A 812 -22.57 -8.44 5.32
CA VAL A 812 -21.96 -9.46 4.47
C VAL A 812 -21.75 -8.86 3.08
N PHE A 813 -20.59 -9.10 2.51
CA PHE A 813 -20.10 -8.60 1.23
C PHE A 813 -19.64 -9.78 0.39
N ASP A 814 -19.77 -9.68 -0.93
CA ASP A 814 -19.08 -10.61 -1.83
C ASP A 814 -17.58 -10.28 -1.93
N VAL A 815 -16.81 -11.12 -2.63
CA VAL A 815 -15.36 -10.88 -2.87
C VAL A 815 -15.07 -9.58 -3.63
N LEU A 816 -16.08 -8.89 -4.15
CA LEU A 816 -15.97 -7.63 -4.88
C LEU A 816 -16.36 -6.44 -4.00
N GLY A 817 -16.50 -6.64 -2.69
CA GLY A 817 -16.86 -5.58 -1.77
C GLY A 817 -18.32 -5.14 -1.88
N ARG A 818 -19.17 -5.79 -2.69
CA ARG A 818 -20.59 -5.43 -2.77
C ARG A 818 -21.31 -5.99 -1.55
N LYS A 819 -22.02 -5.13 -0.81
CA LYS A 819 -22.85 -5.54 0.35
C LYS A 819 -24.02 -6.40 -0.13
N VAL A 820 -24.01 -7.68 0.22
CA VAL A 820 -25.04 -8.67 -0.16
C VAL A 820 -26.05 -8.97 0.95
N ALA A 821 -25.73 -8.66 2.21
CA ALA A 821 -26.68 -8.76 3.32
C ALA A 821 -26.28 -7.84 4.48
N THR A 822 -27.27 -7.41 5.28
CA THR A 822 -27.05 -6.77 6.60
C THR A 822 -27.74 -7.64 7.65
N LEU A 823 -27.00 -8.09 8.66
CA LEU A 823 -27.46 -9.02 9.69
C LEU A 823 -27.92 -8.29 10.96
N VAL A 824 -27.25 -7.20 11.31
CA VAL A 824 -27.71 -6.22 12.31
C VAL A 824 -27.21 -4.84 11.94
N ASP A 825 -28.00 -3.83 12.29
CA ASP A 825 -27.67 -2.42 12.18
C ASP A 825 -28.44 -1.66 13.28
N GLY A 826 -27.76 -1.35 14.38
CA GLY A 826 -28.34 -0.64 15.53
C GLY A 826 -27.81 -1.08 16.91
N PRO A 827 -28.44 -0.60 18.00
CA PRO A 827 -27.90 -0.78 19.35
C PRO A 827 -28.00 -2.22 19.85
N MET A 828 -26.90 -2.73 20.38
CA MET A 828 -26.81 -4.05 21.02
C MET A 828 -26.21 -3.96 22.42
N SER A 829 -26.68 -4.82 23.32
CA SER A 829 -26.19 -4.87 24.70
C SER A 829 -24.80 -5.50 24.80
N ALA A 830 -24.03 -5.16 25.83
CA ALA A 830 -22.80 -5.88 26.19
C ALA A 830 -23.01 -7.40 26.27
N GLY A 831 -22.00 -8.19 25.91
CA GLY A 831 -22.01 -9.65 25.97
C GLY A 831 -22.00 -10.35 24.59
N PRO A 832 -22.14 -11.68 24.57
CA PRO A 832 -22.08 -12.48 23.35
C PRO A 832 -23.38 -12.44 22.54
N HIS A 833 -23.22 -12.42 21.22
CA HIS A 833 -24.28 -12.37 20.21
C HIS A 833 -24.06 -13.43 19.14
N GLN A 834 -25.15 -13.91 18.56
CA GLN A 834 -25.13 -14.85 17.44
C GLN A 834 -26.21 -14.47 16.43
N LEU A 835 -25.79 -14.16 15.21
CA LEU A 835 -26.67 -13.81 14.10
C LEU A 835 -26.61 -14.87 13.01
N ARG A 836 -27.75 -15.11 12.35
CA ARG A 836 -27.86 -16.10 11.29
C ARG A 836 -27.84 -15.41 9.93
N VAL A 837 -26.97 -15.86 9.05
CA VAL A 837 -26.95 -15.47 7.63
C VAL A 837 -27.66 -16.54 6.81
N ASN A 838 -28.58 -16.13 5.95
CA ASN A 838 -29.18 -17.00 4.94
C ASN A 838 -28.26 -17.03 3.71
N THR A 839 -27.68 -18.19 3.43
CA THR A 839 -26.76 -18.38 2.30
C THR A 839 -27.42 -19.10 1.12
N ALA A 840 -28.71 -19.47 1.21
CA ALA A 840 -29.40 -20.20 0.14
C ALA A 840 -29.50 -19.40 -1.16
N GLU A 841 -29.65 -18.08 -1.04
CA GLU A 841 -29.78 -17.15 -2.18
C GLU A 841 -28.43 -16.67 -2.70
N LEU A 842 -27.37 -16.83 -1.91
CA LEU A 842 -26.00 -16.51 -2.30
C LEU A 842 -25.45 -17.55 -3.30
N ALA A 843 -24.59 -17.11 -4.21
CA ALA A 843 -23.89 -18.02 -5.12
C ALA A 843 -22.83 -18.81 -4.34
N SER A 844 -22.40 -19.97 -4.85
CA SER A 844 -21.23 -20.65 -4.29
C SER A 844 -20.01 -19.73 -4.45
N GLY A 845 -19.22 -19.53 -3.41
CA GLY A 845 -18.08 -18.61 -3.44
C GLY A 845 -17.71 -18.07 -2.07
N THR A 846 -16.66 -17.25 -2.02
CA THR A 846 -16.21 -16.59 -0.79
C THR A 846 -16.99 -15.30 -0.56
N TYR A 847 -17.32 -15.03 0.68
CA TYR A 847 -17.96 -13.81 1.15
C TYR A 847 -17.17 -13.27 2.33
N VAL A 848 -17.17 -11.96 2.50
CA VAL A 848 -16.61 -11.28 3.66
C VAL A 848 -17.76 -10.82 4.54
N TYR A 849 -17.66 -10.89 5.86
CA TYR A 849 -18.57 -10.20 6.75
C TYR A 849 -17.77 -9.27 7.66
N ARG A 850 -18.35 -8.11 7.92
CA ARG A 850 -17.74 -6.98 8.61
C ARG A 850 -18.59 -6.61 9.80
N LEU A 851 -18.00 -6.63 10.98
CA LEU A 851 -18.54 -6.10 12.21
C LEU A 851 -17.97 -4.70 12.44
N THR A 852 -18.83 -3.71 12.45
CA THR A 852 -18.50 -2.31 12.75
C THR A 852 -19.10 -1.95 14.11
N THR A 853 -18.29 -1.33 14.96
CA THR A 853 -18.66 -0.78 16.27
C THR A 853 -18.03 0.60 16.44
N PRO A 854 -18.40 1.40 17.45
CA PRO A 854 -17.79 2.72 17.68
C PRO A 854 -16.30 2.65 18.01
N VAL A 855 -15.83 1.51 18.49
CA VAL A 855 -14.42 1.27 18.89
C VAL A 855 -13.61 0.56 17.81
N GLY A 856 -14.21 0.19 16.67
CA GLY A 856 -13.46 -0.34 15.54
C GLY A 856 -14.24 -1.27 14.61
N VAL A 857 -13.52 -1.76 13.60
CA VAL A 857 -14.03 -2.62 12.52
C VAL A 857 -13.26 -3.94 12.50
N GLN A 858 -13.97 -5.06 12.44
CA GLN A 858 -13.39 -6.39 12.22
C GLN A 858 -14.03 -7.07 11.02
N THR A 859 -13.23 -7.81 10.25
CA THR A 859 -13.71 -8.55 9.08
C THR A 859 -13.30 -10.00 9.13
N ARG A 860 -14.15 -10.88 8.61
CA ARG A 860 -13.83 -12.30 8.39
C ARG A 860 -14.46 -12.83 7.12
N ARG A 861 -14.07 -14.04 6.72
CA ARG A 861 -14.54 -14.69 5.49
C ARG A 861 -15.45 -15.88 5.80
N MET A 862 -16.39 -16.15 4.91
CA MET A 862 -17.19 -17.38 4.86
C MET A 862 -17.24 -17.92 3.42
N THR A 863 -17.19 -19.23 3.25
CA THR A 863 -17.36 -19.88 1.95
C THR A 863 -18.79 -20.40 1.86
N VAL A 864 -19.50 -20.14 0.77
CA VAL A 864 -20.84 -20.67 0.51
C VAL A 864 -20.74 -21.80 -0.52
N VAL A 865 -21.44 -22.90 -0.28
CA VAL A 865 -21.58 -24.04 -1.20
C VAL A 865 -23.06 -24.42 -1.35
N ARG A 866 -23.52 -24.55 -2.59
CA ARG A 866 -24.86 -25.04 -2.90
C ARG A 866 -24.98 -26.55 -2.91
#